data_AF-A0AAW0S5C7-F1
#
_entry.id   AF-A0AAW0S5C7-F1
#
_cell.length_a   1.000
_cell.length_b   1.000
_cell.length_c   1.000
_cell.angle_alpha   90.00
_cell.angle_beta   90.00
_cell.angle_gamma   90.00
#
_symmetry.space_group_name_H-M   'P 1'
#
loop_
_entity.id
_entity.type
_entity.pdbx_description
1 polymer ?
#
loop_
_entity_poly.entity_id
_entity_poly.type
_entity_poly.pdbx_seq_one_letter_code
_entity_poly.pdbx_strand_id
1 'polypeptide(L)'
;MDKTPAPIFRRRNIHIPSSALPSSSPSFATPVHPLKPFNVNAPKAGILPIILPPATLRPLAFRTFTKKHSLTLTSSALQELASFIGRHCGSGWREDGLAERVLEEAARSWKNRNGGAIVDGTSKELHEILKTLEGNMSGGKIVGPGRGLPRGDSMLDINPGDSFNTRLGLRPTGPVREDSNASFGLSGLGVQEGEQEEDETNDPRGWLQVIDAFEQPRLFYNVEKKHFERDTTKPSLLPQASHKTAAFRSRYHVIHQRLLRNESFQTSTVSSSRSRALQRTSSNPQSLRITPIANMLGRSGSNHMLLGQLNILPTGELAISDLTGTIALEIKQAVAVPDDSAWFCPGMIVLVDGVYEEVDKSIGNGLSGSNGVGGTLGGRFKGFLIGQPPCEKRRATLGITGPDEAPDHTIGGGFGWIDFLGVGSERAVGPKMRRLERRLLAAPAAPSSLDEDADPVGPSRGRVVVIGELNLEQPRALQALRKILALYAAEPEGSAPVTFVLAGNFTQQAVLARGGSGGSIEYKEYFDALASALAEFPTLLRASTFVFVPGDNDGWVSSFTAGASVPLPRKPVPDMFTSRIRRAFAAANAEAGASPRGVPGSAVWASNPSRLSLFGPNHEIVLFRDDISARLRRTSVRLRKKAGAAAPATQTADTMDVDNDHDPASPPPQPAQEEPAVTTTTTSLPQDAHSAEKLVKTILDQGHLSPFRTSVRPVHWDFASALHLYPLPTALVLVDASAPPFCVAYEGCHVMNPGTVLVPGRKGVGRWIEYELGKLGRLRECTF
;
A
#
# COMPACT_ATOMS: atom_id res chain seq x y z
N MET A 1 21.73 -34.97 56.38
CA MET A 1 22.36 -34.75 55.07
C MET A 1 21.27 -35.03 54.05
N ASP A 2 20.95 -34.06 53.19
CA ASP A 2 20.40 -34.25 51.84
C ASP A 2 20.04 -32.88 51.27
N LYS A 3 21.03 -32.25 50.64
CA LYS A 3 20.85 -31.03 49.85
C LYS A 3 20.44 -31.43 48.43
N THR A 4 19.14 -31.44 48.15
CA THR A 4 18.64 -31.47 46.77
C THR A 4 18.78 -30.07 46.14
N PRO A 5 19.41 -29.91 44.96
CA PRO A 5 19.58 -28.60 44.34
C PRO A 5 18.30 -28.09 43.65
N ALA A 6 18.24 -26.76 43.52
CA ALA A 6 17.14 -25.93 43.00
C ALA A 6 16.70 -26.29 41.55
N PRO A 7 15.47 -25.92 41.14
CA PRO A 7 14.75 -26.46 39.96
C PRO A 7 15.19 -25.77 38.65
N ILE A 8 16.50 -25.59 38.45
CA ILE A 8 17.10 -25.00 37.25
C ILE A 8 17.93 -26.06 36.49
N PHE A 9 18.28 -27.18 37.13
CA PHE A 9 19.05 -28.28 36.52
C PHE A 9 18.21 -29.50 36.10
N ARG A 10 16.88 -29.44 36.15
CA ARG A 10 16.04 -30.50 35.57
C ARG A 10 16.07 -30.38 34.05
N ARG A 11 16.80 -31.27 33.37
CA ARG A 11 16.69 -31.46 31.92
C ARG A 11 15.23 -31.73 31.55
N ARG A 12 14.63 -30.82 30.78
CA ARG A 12 13.33 -31.03 30.15
C ARG A 12 13.54 -32.03 29.02
N ASN A 13 13.05 -33.27 29.16
CA ASN A 13 12.98 -34.20 28.03
C ASN A 13 11.99 -33.63 27.02
N ILE A 14 12.51 -32.94 26.01
CA ILE A 14 11.75 -32.54 24.82
C ILE A 14 11.60 -33.82 24.00
N HIS A 15 10.39 -34.38 23.93
CA HIS A 15 10.06 -35.39 22.93
C HIS A 15 10.06 -34.70 21.56
N ILE A 16 11.17 -34.82 20.85
CA ILE A 16 11.29 -34.42 19.45
C ILE A 16 10.55 -35.49 18.62
N PRO A 17 9.62 -35.14 17.73
CA PRO A 17 9.01 -36.12 16.83
C PRO A 17 10.09 -36.76 15.94
N SER A 18 10.14 -38.09 15.91
CA SER A 18 11.23 -38.88 15.32
C SER A 18 11.37 -38.78 13.79
N SER A 19 10.59 -37.91 13.14
CA SER A 19 10.59 -37.70 11.69
C SER A 19 11.54 -36.60 11.22
N ALA A 20 12.34 -36.01 12.12
CA ALA A 20 13.20 -34.86 11.83
C ALA A 20 14.72 -35.13 11.99
N LEU A 21 15.16 -36.39 11.88
CA LEU A 21 16.59 -36.71 11.82
C LEU A 21 16.99 -37.08 10.38
N PRO A 22 17.81 -36.27 9.69
CA PRO A 22 18.44 -36.68 8.45
C PRO A 22 19.52 -37.74 8.70
N SER A 23 19.57 -38.77 7.85
CA SER A 23 20.62 -39.80 7.86
C SER A 23 22.00 -39.18 7.59
N SER A 24 23.01 -39.57 8.37
CA SER A 24 24.36 -39.01 8.37
C SER A 24 25.28 -39.58 7.26
N SER A 25 24.79 -39.73 6.02
CA SER A 25 25.63 -40.14 4.88
C SER A 25 25.37 -39.28 3.64
N PRO A 26 26.41 -38.90 2.86
CA PRO A 26 26.34 -37.71 2.00
C PRO A 26 25.89 -37.98 0.55
N SER A 27 25.14 -39.06 0.26
CA SER A 27 24.92 -39.42 -1.16
C SER A 27 23.56 -39.97 -1.56
N PHE A 28 22.59 -40.21 -0.66
CA PHE A 28 21.23 -40.58 -1.09
C PHE A 28 20.20 -40.22 0.00
N ALA A 29 19.42 -39.15 -0.23
CA ALA A 29 18.42 -38.66 0.70
C ALA A 29 17.15 -39.53 0.66
N THR A 30 17.14 -40.65 1.38
CA THR A 30 15.94 -41.45 1.64
C THR A 30 15.61 -41.46 3.14
N PRO A 31 14.34 -41.29 3.55
CA PRO A 31 13.94 -41.28 4.95
C PRO A 31 14.02 -42.69 5.58
N VAL A 32 14.46 -42.76 6.84
CA VAL A 32 14.77 -44.01 7.58
C VAL A 32 13.54 -44.89 7.88
N HIS A 33 12.31 -44.36 7.75
CA HIS A 33 11.08 -45.16 7.92
C HIS A 33 10.08 -44.88 6.79
N PRO A 34 9.36 -45.91 6.28
CA PRO A 34 8.28 -45.71 5.31
C PRO A 34 7.15 -44.91 5.95
N LEU A 35 6.68 -43.87 5.25
CA LEU A 35 5.61 -42.98 5.70
C LEU A 35 4.33 -43.79 5.93
N LYS A 36 3.81 -43.80 7.17
CA LYS A 36 2.43 -44.24 7.43
C LYS A 36 1.48 -43.30 6.65
N PRO A 37 0.41 -43.80 6.01
CA PRO A 37 -0.56 -42.94 5.36
C PRO A 37 -1.19 -42.03 6.43
N PHE A 38 -0.91 -40.73 6.29
CA PHE A 38 -1.48 -39.68 7.13
C PHE A 38 -2.99 -39.63 6.87
N ASN A 39 -3.79 -40.00 7.87
CA ASN A 39 -5.21 -39.63 7.87
C ASN A 39 -5.31 -38.22 8.41
N VAL A 40 -5.24 -37.23 7.51
CA VAL A 40 -5.41 -35.82 7.86
C VAL A 40 -6.88 -35.62 8.20
N ASN A 41 -7.19 -35.32 9.46
CA ASN A 41 -8.45 -34.64 9.78
C ASN A 41 -8.36 -33.25 9.15
N ALA A 42 -8.85 -33.14 7.91
CA ALA A 42 -8.92 -31.87 7.20
C ALA A 42 -9.74 -30.88 8.04
N PRO A 43 -9.29 -29.62 8.18
CA PRO A 43 -10.15 -28.57 8.71
C PRO A 43 -11.39 -28.51 7.81
N LYS A 44 -12.58 -28.67 8.40
CA LYS A 44 -13.85 -28.75 7.68
C LYS A 44 -13.98 -27.56 6.74
N ALA A 45 -13.91 -27.85 5.45
CA ALA A 45 -14.04 -26.87 4.39
C ALA A 45 -15.39 -26.15 4.52
N GLY A 46 -15.41 -24.86 4.19
CA GLY A 46 -16.66 -24.16 3.90
C GLY A 46 -17.42 -24.95 2.83
N ILE A 47 -18.73 -25.08 3.01
CA ILE A 47 -19.57 -25.89 2.14
C ILE A 47 -19.57 -25.28 0.76
N LEU A 48 -19.08 -26.04 -0.23
CA LEU A 48 -19.21 -25.68 -1.63
C LEU A 48 -20.66 -25.97 -2.05
N PRO A 49 -21.40 -24.96 -2.55
CA PRO A 49 -22.77 -25.17 -3.00
C PRO A 49 -22.78 -26.11 -4.21
N ILE A 50 -23.70 -27.07 -4.21
CA ILE A 50 -23.91 -28.00 -5.31
C ILE A 50 -25.27 -27.77 -5.94
N ILE A 51 -25.38 -27.92 -7.26
CA ILE A 51 -26.67 -27.98 -7.93
C ILE A 51 -27.20 -29.39 -7.75
N LEU A 52 -28.18 -29.57 -6.86
CA LEU A 52 -28.75 -30.87 -6.55
C LEU A 52 -29.99 -31.15 -7.42
N PRO A 53 -29.99 -32.21 -8.27
CA PRO A 53 -31.17 -32.56 -9.05
C PRO A 53 -32.30 -33.06 -8.13
N PRO A 54 -33.55 -32.57 -8.26
CA PRO A 54 -34.67 -32.96 -7.38
C PRO A 54 -34.95 -34.47 -7.32
N ALA A 55 -34.62 -35.20 -8.40
CA ALA A 55 -34.76 -36.66 -8.45
C ALA A 55 -33.89 -37.39 -7.42
N THR A 56 -32.70 -36.85 -7.09
CA THR A 56 -31.76 -37.46 -6.14
C THR A 56 -32.18 -37.26 -4.68
N LEU A 57 -32.85 -36.15 -4.38
CA LEU A 57 -33.38 -35.84 -3.05
C LEU A 57 -34.73 -36.55 -2.78
N ARG A 58 -35.46 -36.94 -3.83
CA ARG A 58 -36.81 -37.52 -3.75
C ARG A 58 -36.94 -38.68 -2.74
N PRO A 59 -36.07 -39.71 -2.72
CA PRO A 59 -36.23 -40.83 -1.78
C PRO A 59 -36.12 -40.40 -0.31
N LEU A 60 -35.25 -39.43 -0.01
CA LEU A 60 -35.05 -38.91 1.35
C LEU A 60 -36.20 -37.98 1.76
N ALA A 61 -36.61 -37.06 0.89
CA ALA A 61 -37.72 -36.15 1.15
C ALA A 61 -39.05 -36.89 1.34
N PHE A 62 -39.33 -37.93 0.54
CA PHE A 62 -40.51 -38.75 0.74
C PHE A 62 -40.43 -39.54 2.05
N ARG A 63 -39.26 -40.08 2.41
CA ARG A 63 -39.11 -40.78 3.70
C ARG A 63 -39.38 -39.85 4.89
N THR A 64 -38.93 -38.61 4.87
CA THR A 64 -39.14 -37.67 5.98
C THR A 64 -40.54 -37.05 5.96
N PHE A 65 -40.95 -36.42 4.86
CA PHE A 65 -42.25 -35.73 4.80
C PHE A 65 -43.43 -36.71 4.77
N THR A 66 -43.41 -37.71 3.88
CA THR A 66 -44.58 -38.62 3.74
C THR A 66 -44.60 -39.72 4.78
N LYS A 67 -43.48 -40.40 5.07
CA LYS A 67 -43.47 -41.53 6.01
C LYS A 67 -43.33 -41.12 7.48
N LYS A 68 -42.49 -40.15 7.82
CA LYS A 68 -42.33 -39.71 9.24
C LYS A 68 -43.38 -38.68 9.66
N HIS A 69 -43.68 -37.70 8.80
CA HIS A 69 -44.56 -36.57 9.17
C HIS A 69 -45.96 -36.61 8.56
N SER A 70 -46.29 -37.59 7.71
CA SER A 70 -47.60 -37.74 7.05
C SER A 70 -48.02 -36.52 6.22
N LEU A 71 -47.06 -35.86 5.57
CA LEU A 71 -47.26 -34.71 4.67
C LEU A 71 -47.07 -35.14 3.21
N THR A 72 -47.92 -34.65 2.32
CA THR A 72 -47.78 -34.86 0.88
C THR A 72 -46.96 -33.74 0.25
N LEU A 73 -46.00 -34.08 -0.62
CA LEU A 73 -45.03 -33.15 -1.18
C LEU A 73 -45.26 -32.98 -2.70
N THR A 74 -45.41 -31.74 -3.17
CA THR A 74 -45.50 -31.45 -4.61
C THR A 74 -44.13 -31.45 -5.30
N SER A 75 -44.11 -31.52 -6.62
CA SER A 75 -42.87 -31.46 -7.41
C SER A 75 -42.16 -30.11 -7.28
N SER A 76 -42.91 -29.01 -7.18
CA SER A 76 -42.40 -27.65 -6.95
C SER A 76 -41.74 -27.53 -5.57
N ALA A 77 -42.36 -28.07 -4.51
CA ALA A 77 -41.77 -28.07 -3.17
C ALA A 77 -40.46 -28.88 -3.11
N LEU A 78 -40.39 -30.00 -3.85
CA LEU A 78 -39.16 -30.80 -3.95
C LEU A 78 -38.02 -30.02 -4.62
N GLN A 79 -38.33 -29.19 -5.61
CA GLN A 79 -37.35 -28.38 -6.33
C GLN A 79 -36.75 -27.29 -5.44
N GLU A 80 -37.58 -26.61 -4.64
CA GLU A 80 -37.12 -25.60 -3.69
C GLU A 80 -36.32 -26.21 -2.53
N LEU A 81 -36.72 -27.38 -2.03
CA LEU A 81 -35.93 -28.09 -1.01
C LEU A 81 -34.58 -28.56 -1.56
N ALA A 82 -34.53 -28.99 -2.82
CA ALA A 82 -33.28 -29.38 -3.47
C ALA A 82 -32.35 -28.19 -3.72
N SER A 83 -32.90 -27.02 -4.12
CA SER A 83 -32.11 -25.79 -4.30
C SER A 83 -31.54 -25.30 -2.96
N PHE A 84 -32.34 -25.33 -1.90
CA PHE A 84 -31.93 -24.93 -0.55
C PHE A 84 -30.83 -25.86 0.02
N ILE A 85 -31.03 -27.18 -0.05
CA ILE A 85 -30.05 -28.15 0.47
C ILE A 85 -28.76 -28.13 -0.34
N GLY A 86 -28.86 -27.97 -1.67
CA GLY A 86 -27.71 -27.82 -2.54
C GLY A 86 -26.84 -26.61 -2.18
N ARG A 87 -27.46 -25.45 -1.87
CA ARG A 87 -26.76 -24.23 -1.46
C ARG A 87 -26.14 -24.33 -0.06
N HIS A 88 -26.87 -24.87 0.92
CA HIS A 88 -26.46 -24.77 2.33
C HIS A 88 -25.83 -26.03 2.93
N CYS A 89 -26.05 -27.22 2.35
CA CYS A 89 -25.45 -28.49 2.83
C CYS A 89 -24.30 -28.99 1.92
N GLY A 90 -24.25 -28.53 0.66
CA GLY A 90 -23.20 -28.88 -0.32
C GLY A 90 -22.97 -30.38 -0.46
N SER A 91 -21.72 -30.83 -0.62
CA SER A 91 -21.38 -32.24 -0.82
C SER A 91 -21.72 -33.16 0.37
N GLY A 92 -21.79 -32.62 1.58
CA GLY A 92 -22.11 -33.37 2.82
C GLY A 92 -23.59 -33.73 3.00
N TRP A 93 -24.46 -33.37 2.05
CA TRP A 93 -25.91 -33.59 2.17
C TRP A 93 -26.30 -35.08 2.34
N ARG A 94 -25.53 -36.01 1.73
CA ARG A 94 -25.79 -37.46 1.77
C ARG A 94 -24.93 -38.22 2.78
N GLU A 95 -23.62 -37.97 2.82
CA GLU A 95 -22.66 -38.75 3.63
C GLU A 95 -22.75 -38.39 5.13
N ASP A 96 -22.93 -37.11 5.45
CA ASP A 96 -23.03 -36.63 6.84
C ASP A 96 -24.47 -36.63 7.38
N GLY A 97 -25.45 -37.08 6.59
CA GLY A 97 -26.87 -37.11 6.97
C GLY A 97 -27.49 -35.73 7.23
N LEU A 98 -26.87 -34.65 6.75
CA LEU A 98 -27.27 -33.27 7.01
C LEU A 98 -28.62 -32.93 6.37
N ALA A 99 -28.88 -33.42 5.15
CA ALA A 99 -30.14 -33.19 4.45
C ALA A 99 -31.33 -33.78 5.21
N GLU A 100 -31.18 -34.94 5.85
CA GLU A 100 -32.27 -35.55 6.62
C GLU A 100 -32.67 -34.69 7.82
N ARG A 101 -31.69 -34.09 8.51
CA ARG A 101 -31.95 -33.21 9.66
C ARG A 101 -32.65 -31.92 9.23
N VAL A 102 -32.22 -31.33 8.11
CA VAL A 102 -32.83 -30.11 7.56
C VAL A 102 -34.27 -30.39 7.09
N LEU A 103 -34.50 -31.50 6.40
CA LEU A 103 -35.84 -31.90 5.96
C LEU A 103 -36.77 -32.22 7.14
N GLU A 104 -36.25 -32.83 8.21
CA GLU A 104 -37.04 -33.14 9.42
C GLU A 104 -37.46 -31.86 10.16
N GLU A 105 -36.56 -30.89 10.31
CA GLU A 105 -36.88 -29.62 10.96
C GLU A 105 -37.80 -28.73 10.12
N ALA A 106 -37.66 -28.76 8.78
CA ALA A 106 -38.59 -28.13 7.87
C ALA A 106 -40.00 -28.75 7.96
N ALA A 107 -40.10 -30.08 7.99
CA ALA A 107 -41.39 -30.79 8.14
C ALA A 107 -42.05 -30.52 9.51
N ARG A 108 -41.25 -30.47 10.57
CA ARG A 108 -41.71 -30.14 11.93
C ARG A 108 -42.20 -28.69 12.01
N SER A 109 -41.47 -27.75 11.42
CA SER A 109 -41.84 -26.33 11.37
C SER A 109 -43.12 -26.09 10.56
N TRP A 110 -43.30 -26.83 9.46
CA TRP A 110 -44.53 -26.80 8.67
C TRP A 110 -45.75 -27.23 9.49
N LYS A 111 -45.64 -28.35 10.22
CA LYS A 111 -46.71 -28.85 11.08
C LYS A 111 -47.02 -27.90 12.24
N ASN A 112 -46.00 -27.29 12.83
CA ASN A 112 -46.16 -26.34 13.94
C ASN A 112 -46.86 -25.03 13.54
N ARG A 113 -46.76 -24.63 12.27
CA ARG A 113 -47.45 -23.44 11.73
C ARG A 113 -48.87 -23.74 11.22
N ASN A 114 -49.41 -24.93 11.51
CA ASN A 114 -50.68 -25.43 10.96
C ASN A 114 -50.74 -25.42 9.42
N GLY A 115 -49.59 -25.65 8.76
CA GLY A 115 -49.55 -25.84 7.32
C GLY A 115 -50.39 -27.04 6.90
N GLY A 116 -51.13 -26.91 5.79
CA GLY A 116 -52.01 -27.97 5.29
C GLY A 116 -51.28 -29.30 5.02
N ALA A 117 -52.06 -30.38 4.79
CA ALA A 117 -51.52 -31.71 4.51
C ALA A 117 -50.71 -31.82 3.20
N ILE A 118 -50.77 -30.78 2.35
CA ILE A 118 -50.05 -30.66 1.09
C ILE A 118 -49.03 -29.52 1.21
N VAL A 119 -47.76 -29.84 1.07
CA VAL A 119 -46.66 -28.87 1.02
C VAL A 119 -46.44 -28.47 -0.43
N ASP A 120 -46.72 -27.21 -0.76
CA ASP A 120 -46.52 -26.67 -2.11
C ASP A 120 -45.39 -25.64 -2.19
N GLY A 121 -44.62 -25.70 -3.28
CA GLY A 121 -43.47 -24.84 -3.53
C GLY A 121 -43.83 -23.37 -3.75
N THR A 122 -45.08 -23.05 -4.11
CA THR A 122 -45.53 -21.66 -4.29
C THR A 122 -46.03 -20.98 -3.01
N SER A 123 -46.11 -21.74 -1.91
CA SER A 123 -46.60 -21.21 -0.64
C SER A 123 -45.58 -20.25 0.01
N LYS A 124 -46.08 -19.09 0.49
CA LYS A 124 -45.27 -18.11 1.22
C LYS A 124 -44.76 -18.68 2.55
N GLU A 125 -45.52 -19.59 3.16
CA GLU A 125 -45.18 -20.25 4.41
C GLU A 125 -43.91 -21.11 4.29
N LEU A 126 -43.72 -21.82 3.17
CA LEU A 126 -42.54 -22.65 2.94
C LEU A 126 -41.29 -21.77 2.80
N HIS A 127 -41.41 -20.68 2.05
CA HIS A 127 -40.32 -19.71 1.86
C HIS A 127 -39.93 -19.04 3.17
N GLU A 128 -40.90 -18.67 4.02
CA GLU A 128 -40.61 -18.12 5.35
C GLU A 128 -39.92 -19.14 6.26
N ILE A 129 -40.32 -20.42 6.22
CA ILE A 129 -39.66 -21.47 7.00
C ILE A 129 -38.21 -21.65 6.52
N LEU A 130 -37.97 -21.72 5.21
CA LEU A 130 -36.61 -21.83 4.66
C LEU A 130 -35.75 -20.61 5.02
N LYS A 131 -36.31 -19.40 4.99
CA LYS A 131 -35.62 -18.18 5.42
C LYS A 131 -35.28 -18.18 6.91
N THR A 132 -36.16 -18.72 7.76
CA THR A 132 -35.85 -18.90 9.20
C THR A 132 -34.80 -19.98 9.45
N LEU A 133 -34.77 -21.03 8.63
CA LEU A 133 -33.76 -22.08 8.71
C LEU A 133 -32.40 -21.57 8.24
N GLU A 134 -32.35 -20.77 7.18
CA GLU A 134 -31.14 -20.12 6.69
C GLU A 134 -30.42 -19.34 7.79
N GLY A 135 -31.16 -18.53 8.57
CA GLY A 135 -30.61 -17.80 9.71
C GLY A 135 -30.06 -18.68 10.83
N ASN A 136 -30.46 -19.95 10.89
CA ASN A 136 -30.05 -20.93 11.89
C ASN A 136 -29.02 -21.95 11.36
N MET A 137 -28.53 -21.79 10.13
CA MET A 137 -27.57 -22.72 9.52
C MET A 137 -26.14 -22.21 9.64
N SER A 138 -25.23 -23.05 10.16
CA SER A 138 -23.79 -22.80 10.09
C SER A 138 -23.05 -24.09 9.74
N GLY A 139 -22.20 -24.03 8.72
CA GLY A 139 -21.44 -25.19 8.24
C GLY A 139 -22.31 -26.42 7.93
N GLY A 140 -23.50 -26.22 7.37
CA GLY A 140 -24.43 -27.28 6.95
C GLY A 140 -25.18 -27.96 8.08
N LYS A 141 -25.03 -27.44 9.30
CA LYS A 141 -25.74 -27.92 10.49
C LYS A 141 -26.71 -26.84 10.97
N ILE A 142 -27.88 -27.30 11.42
CA ILE A 142 -28.84 -26.43 12.11
C ILE A 142 -28.30 -26.20 13.53
N VAL A 143 -27.97 -24.95 13.85
CA VAL A 143 -27.57 -24.50 15.18
C VAL A 143 -28.71 -23.68 15.75
N GLY A 144 -29.69 -24.38 16.34
CA GLY A 144 -30.84 -23.78 17.01
C GLY A 144 -30.73 -23.88 18.54
N PRO A 145 -31.43 -23.01 19.29
CA PRO A 145 -31.38 -22.99 20.76
C PRO A 145 -31.99 -24.28 21.30
N GLY A 146 -31.22 -24.98 22.15
CA GLY A 146 -31.58 -26.27 22.69
C GLY A 146 -32.92 -26.26 23.44
N ARG A 147 -33.90 -26.98 22.91
CA ARG A 147 -34.97 -27.61 23.69
C ARG A 147 -34.76 -29.12 23.56
N GLY A 148 -34.17 -29.69 24.61
CA GLY A 148 -33.58 -31.03 24.59
C GLY A 148 -34.59 -32.16 24.43
N LEU A 149 -34.06 -33.30 23.97
CA LEU A 149 -34.57 -34.64 24.24
C LEU A 149 -33.38 -35.57 24.51
N PRO A 150 -33.57 -36.68 25.25
CA PRO A 150 -32.75 -37.02 26.41
C PRO A 150 -31.81 -38.22 26.23
N ARG A 151 -30.81 -38.24 27.12
CA ARG A 151 -30.18 -39.37 27.84
C ARG A 151 -29.74 -40.63 27.07
N GLY A 152 -28.44 -40.90 27.19
CA GLY A 152 -27.74 -42.15 26.90
C GLY A 152 -26.25 -41.87 26.64
N ASP A 153 -25.59 -41.11 27.52
CA ASP A 153 -24.69 -41.61 28.56
C ASP A 153 -23.26 -41.90 28.04
N SER A 154 -22.42 -40.86 28.05
CA SER A 154 -21.02 -40.98 28.49
C SER A 154 -20.47 -39.61 28.88
N MET A 155 -19.91 -39.61 30.07
CA MET A 155 -19.74 -38.51 30.99
C MET A 155 -18.28 -38.04 30.99
N LEU A 156 -18.12 -36.72 30.86
CA LEU A 156 -17.12 -35.82 31.45
C LEU A 156 -15.61 -36.09 31.22
N ASP A 157 -14.89 -35.09 30.71
CA ASP A 157 -14.33 -34.08 31.63
C ASP A 157 -13.99 -32.76 30.92
N ILE A 158 -14.53 -31.69 31.48
CA ILE A 158 -14.35 -30.29 31.08
C ILE A 158 -13.30 -29.72 32.03
N ASN A 159 -12.15 -29.31 31.48
CA ASN A 159 -11.13 -28.59 32.24
C ASN A 159 -11.50 -27.08 32.28
N PRO A 160 -11.46 -26.41 33.46
CA PRO A 160 -11.87 -25.02 33.59
C PRO A 160 -10.71 -24.11 33.17
N GLY A 161 -10.71 -23.67 31.90
CA GLY A 161 -9.64 -22.82 31.37
C GLY A 161 -9.97 -21.97 30.14
N ASP A 162 -11.10 -22.18 29.46
CA ASP A 162 -11.36 -21.54 28.15
C ASP A 162 -12.38 -20.37 28.18
N SER A 163 -12.68 -19.82 29.36
CA SER A 163 -13.64 -18.72 29.51
C SER A 163 -13.05 -17.31 29.38
N PHE A 164 -11.89 -17.14 28.75
CA PHE A 164 -11.35 -15.82 28.38
C PHE A 164 -10.58 -15.86 27.07
N ASN A 165 -11.29 -15.97 25.95
CA ASN A 165 -10.85 -15.51 24.63
C ASN A 165 -12.06 -15.22 23.71
N THR A 166 -12.96 -14.34 24.15
CA THR A 166 -13.78 -13.55 23.22
C THR A 166 -12.93 -12.41 22.69
N ARG A 167 -12.04 -12.70 21.74
CA ARG A 167 -11.42 -11.67 20.90
C ARG A 167 -10.90 -12.24 19.58
N LEU A 168 -11.19 -11.50 18.51
CA LEU A 168 -10.75 -11.62 17.12
C LEU A 168 -11.52 -12.61 16.22
N GLY A 169 -12.53 -12.05 15.53
CA GLY A 169 -12.33 -11.63 14.13
C GLY A 169 -12.06 -12.74 13.12
N LEU A 170 -13.12 -13.19 12.44
CA LEU A 170 -13.02 -13.86 11.15
C LEU A 170 -13.89 -13.16 10.11
N ARG A 171 -13.28 -13.06 8.93
CA ARG A 171 -13.61 -12.23 7.76
C ARG A 171 -14.87 -12.66 7.02
N PRO A 172 -15.51 -11.73 6.28
CA PRO A 172 -16.34 -12.01 5.11
C PRO A 172 -15.52 -12.57 3.93
N THR A 173 -16.17 -13.45 3.19
CA THR A 173 -15.72 -14.13 1.97
C THR A 173 -15.72 -13.20 0.75
N GLY A 174 -14.61 -13.16 0.00
CA GLY A 174 -14.54 -12.62 -1.37
C GLY A 174 -14.82 -13.70 -2.42
N PRO A 175 -15.12 -13.31 -3.67
CA PRO A 175 -15.92 -14.11 -4.60
C PRO A 175 -15.15 -15.14 -5.44
N VAL A 176 -15.97 -16.02 -6.01
CA VAL A 176 -15.69 -17.21 -6.81
C VAL A 176 -14.99 -16.90 -8.13
N ARG A 177 -13.99 -17.72 -8.48
CA ARG A 177 -13.42 -17.85 -9.83
C ARG A 177 -14.40 -18.60 -10.72
N GLU A 178 -14.92 -17.97 -11.76
CA GLU A 178 -15.51 -18.65 -12.92
C GLU A 178 -14.42 -18.84 -13.99
N ASP A 179 -14.02 -20.09 -14.23
CA ASP A 179 -13.34 -20.47 -15.46
C ASP A 179 -14.36 -20.95 -16.49
N SER A 180 -14.06 -20.58 -17.73
CA SER A 180 -14.93 -20.54 -18.89
C SER A 180 -15.32 -21.92 -19.43
N ASN A 181 -16.61 -22.11 -19.74
CA ASN A 181 -17.09 -22.84 -20.92
C ASN A 181 -18.64 -22.81 -20.99
N ALA A 182 -19.19 -21.77 -21.63
CA ALA A 182 -20.49 -21.84 -22.27
C ALA A 182 -20.52 -20.79 -23.40
N SER A 183 -20.21 -21.27 -24.59
CA SER A 183 -20.40 -20.56 -25.86
C SER A 183 -21.81 -20.88 -26.40
N PHE A 184 -22.34 -19.94 -27.19
CA PHE A 184 -23.57 -19.97 -28.01
C PHE A 184 -24.91 -19.59 -27.35
N GLY A 185 -25.44 -18.43 -27.79
CA GLY A 185 -26.82 -18.37 -28.26
C GLY A 185 -27.77 -17.36 -27.60
N LEU A 186 -28.18 -16.37 -28.39
CA LEU A 186 -29.44 -15.61 -28.36
C LEU A 186 -29.69 -14.54 -27.27
N SER A 187 -29.56 -13.29 -27.73
CA SER A 187 -30.54 -12.19 -27.69
C SER A 187 -31.45 -11.99 -26.47
N GLY A 188 -31.26 -10.83 -25.82
CA GLY A 188 -32.34 -9.85 -25.65
C GLY A 188 -33.34 -10.10 -24.52
N LEU A 189 -32.98 -9.71 -23.30
CA LEU A 189 -33.78 -8.96 -22.32
C LEU A 189 -33.01 -8.98 -20.99
N GLY A 190 -32.71 -7.82 -20.42
CA GLY A 190 -31.98 -7.73 -19.17
C GLY A 190 -31.84 -6.30 -18.64
N VAL A 191 -32.92 -5.53 -18.73
CA VAL A 191 -33.16 -4.43 -17.79
C VAL A 191 -33.59 -5.10 -16.49
N GLN A 192 -33.06 -4.62 -15.35
CA GLN A 192 -33.55 -4.91 -13.99
C GLN A 192 -32.86 -6.02 -13.16
N GLU A 193 -31.53 -5.99 -13.03
CA GLU A 193 -30.85 -6.62 -11.86
C GLU A 193 -29.76 -5.70 -11.22
N GLY A 194 -29.66 -4.43 -11.62
CA GLY A 194 -28.64 -3.49 -11.11
C GLY A 194 -29.09 -2.51 -10.02
N GLU A 195 -30.39 -2.45 -9.70
CA GLU A 195 -30.97 -1.37 -8.86
C GLU A 195 -31.10 -1.74 -7.37
N GLN A 196 -30.79 -2.98 -6.95
CA GLN A 196 -30.99 -3.41 -5.56
C GLN A 196 -29.80 -3.14 -4.61
N GLU A 197 -28.67 -2.61 -5.08
CA GLU A 197 -27.55 -2.15 -4.24
C GLU A 197 -27.45 -0.61 -4.18
N GLU A 198 -28.50 0.14 -4.56
CA GLU A 198 -28.48 1.61 -4.57
C GLU A 198 -28.66 2.29 -3.20
N ASP A 199 -28.62 1.54 -2.09
CA ASP A 199 -28.83 2.06 -0.73
C ASP A 199 -27.55 2.45 0.04
N GLU A 200 -26.36 2.37 -0.56
CA GLU A 200 -25.13 2.84 0.11
C GLU A 200 -25.02 4.37 0.09
N THR A 201 -25.21 4.96 1.27
CA THR A 201 -24.97 6.35 1.71
C THR A 201 -24.67 7.39 0.62
N ASN A 202 -25.50 8.44 0.54
CA ASN A 202 -25.32 9.58 -0.39
C ASN A 202 -24.13 10.50 -0.04
N ASP A 203 -23.21 10.05 0.81
CA ASP A 203 -22.03 10.81 1.23
C ASP A 203 -20.76 10.20 0.60
N PRO A 204 -19.92 10.95 -0.15
CA PRO A 204 -18.62 10.48 -0.65
C PRO A 204 -17.74 9.84 0.43
N ARG A 205 -17.89 10.23 1.71
CA ARG A 205 -17.14 9.62 2.82
C ARG A 205 -17.47 8.15 3.06
N GLY A 206 -18.66 7.68 2.66
CA GLY A 206 -18.99 6.25 2.72
C GLY A 206 -18.08 5.39 1.83
N TRP A 207 -17.47 6.02 0.83
CA TRP A 207 -16.58 5.38 -0.14
C TRP A 207 -15.10 5.71 0.10
N LEU A 208 -14.77 6.33 1.25
CA LEU A 208 -13.40 6.60 1.67
C LEU A 208 -12.90 5.45 2.55
N GLN A 209 -11.83 4.78 2.12
CA GLN A 209 -11.17 3.73 2.89
C GLN A 209 -9.70 4.11 3.14
N VAL A 210 -9.30 4.04 4.42
CA VAL A 210 -7.91 4.23 4.84
C VAL A 210 -7.29 2.85 5.01
N ILE A 211 -6.29 2.55 4.20
CA ILE A 211 -5.65 1.25 4.13
C ILE A 211 -4.29 1.32 4.85
N ASP A 212 -4.17 0.54 5.92
CA ASP A 212 -2.92 0.37 6.66
C ASP A 212 -1.90 -0.42 5.81
N ALA A 213 -0.63 -0.03 5.85
CA ALA A 213 0.48 -0.75 5.24
C ALA A 213 0.61 -2.20 5.72
N PHE A 214 0.17 -2.53 6.95
CA PHE A 214 0.20 -3.90 7.46
C PHE A 214 -0.95 -4.78 6.95
N GLU A 215 -2.01 -4.17 6.40
CA GLU A 215 -3.21 -4.87 5.93
C GLU A 215 -3.23 -5.06 4.40
N GLN A 216 -2.35 -4.35 3.68
CA GLN A 216 -2.24 -4.44 2.22
C GLN A 216 -1.96 -5.88 1.73
N PRO A 217 -2.54 -6.28 0.59
CA PRO A 217 -2.26 -7.58 0.00
C PRO A 217 -0.79 -7.66 -0.44
N ARG A 218 -0.11 -8.74 -0.03
CA ARG A 218 1.26 -9.01 -0.45
C ARG A 218 1.25 -9.64 -1.83
N LEU A 219 1.68 -8.86 -2.83
CA LEU A 219 1.78 -9.30 -4.21
C LEU A 219 3.26 -9.42 -4.61
N PHE A 220 3.59 -10.49 -5.33
CA PHE A 220 4.89 -10.66 -5.97
C PHE A 220 4.71 -10.92 -7.46
N TYR A 221 5.65 -10.46 -8.27
CA TYR A 221 5.62 -10.69 -9.71
C TYR A 221 6.26 -12.03 -10.06
N ASN A 222 5.50 -12.90 -10.70
CA ASN A 222 5.99 -14.16 -11.24
C ASN A 222 6.46 -13.95 -12.68
N VAL A 223 7.77 -14.07 -12.91
CA VAL A 223 8.40 -13.83 -14.22
C VAL A 223 7.96 -14.86 -15.28
N GLU A 224 7.70 -16.10 -14.88
CA GLU A 224 7.31 -17.18 -15.80
C GLU A 224 5.89 -16.96 -16.31
N LYS A 225 4.96 -16.70 -15.37
CA LYS A 225 3.55 -16.43 -15.69
C LYS A 225 3.30 -15.00 -16.19
N LYS A 226 4.30 -14.13 -16.08
CA LYS A 226 4.24 -12.69 -16.34
C LYS A 226 3.06 -12.00 -15.63
N HIS A 227 2.71 -12.46 -14.43
CA HIS A 227 1.53 -12.00 -13.70
C HIS A 227 1.84 -11.82 -12.20
N PHE A 228 1.03 -11.01 -11.51
CA PHE A 228 1.14 -10.86 -10.05
C PHE A 228 0.38 -11.98 -9.34
N GLU A 229 1.03 -12.59 -8.36
CA GLU A 229 0.42 -13.60 -7.50
C GLU A 229 0.42 -13.10 -6.06
N ARG A 230 -0.59 -13.52 -5.30
CA ARG A 230 -0.71 -13.19 -3.89
C ARG A 230 0.08 -14.18 -3.04
N ASP A 231 0.93 -13.66 -2.17
CA ASP A 231 1.60 -14.45 -1.16
C ASP A 231 0.60 -14.80 -0.04
N THR A 232 0.38 -16.10 0.17
CA THR A 232 -0.52 -16.62 1.21
C THR A 232 0.16 -16.80 2.56
N THR A 233 1.48 -16.59 2.64
CA THR A 233 2.22 -16.70 3.91
C THR A 233 1.81 -15.59 4.88
N LYS A 234 1.60 -15.96 6.15
CA LYS A 234 1.28 -14.98 7.19
C LYS A 234 2.50 -14.08 7.42
N PRO A 235 2.37 -12.75 7.30
CA PRO A 235 3.49 -11.85 7.49
C PRO A 235 3.93 -11.83 8.96
N SER A 236 5.23 -11.71 9.17
CA SER A 236 5.87 -11.59 10.48
C SER A 236 6.76 -10.35 10.53
N LEU A 237 6.90 -9.75 11.71
CA LEU A 237 7.90 -8.69 11.95
C LEU A 237 9.33 -9.25 11.99
N LEU A 238 9.47 -10.53 12.32
CA LEU A 238 10.73 -11.27 12.39
C LEU A 238 10.70 -12.45 11.39
N PRO A 239 10.77 -12.17 10.08
CA PRO A 239 10.76 -13.22 9.06
C PRO A 239 12.11 -13.94 8.92
N GLN A 240 12.11 -15.07 8.22
CA GLN A 240 13.34 -15.79 7.87
C GLN A 240 14.21 -14.97 6.90
N ALA A 241 15.51 -15.23 6.89
CA ALA A 241 16.47 -14.53 6.04
C ALA A 241 16.15 -14.63 4.52
N SER A 242 15.46 -15.71 4.10
CA SER A 242 14.97 -15.89 2.72
C SER A 242 14.01 -14.79 2.28
N HIS A 243 13.22 -14.22 3.19
CA HIS A 243 12.27 -13.15 2.85
C HIS A 243 13.01 -11.84 2.54
N LYS A 244 14.19 -11.61 3.12
CA LYS A 244 15.05 -10.48 2.77
C LYS A 244 15.45 -10.52 1.30
N THR A 245 15.94 -11.67 0.83
CA THR A 245 16.36 -11.83 -0.57
C THR A 245 15.16 -11.77 -1.50
N ALA A 246 14.01 -12.34 -1.10
CA ALA A 246 12.76 -12.26 -1.84
C ALA A 246 12.27 -10.81 -2.02
N ALA A 247 12.40 -9.95 -1.01
CA ALA A 247 12.02 -8.53 -1.11
C ALA A 247 12.85 -7.77 -2.17
N PHE A 248 14.17 -7.94 -2.17
CA PHE A 248 15.04 -7.33 -3.19
C PHE A 248 14.79 -7.89 -4.59
N ARG A 249 14.60 -9.22 -4.69
CA ARG A 249 14.26 -9.89 -5.95
C ARG A 249 12.92 -9.39 -6.51
N SER A 250 11.91 -9.24 -5.66
CA SER A 250 10.59 -8.72 -6.04
C SER A 250 10.70 -7.30 -6.58
N ARG A 251 11.46 -6.42 -5.90
CA ARG A 251 11.71 -5.05 -6.37
C ARG A 251 12.38 -5.02 -7.73
N TYR A 252 13.40 -5.86 -7.95
CA TYR A 252 14.07 -5.99 -9.26
C TYR A 252 13.09 -6.46 -10.34
N HIS A 253 12.29 -7.49 -10.06
CA HIS A 253 11.35 -8.05 -11.02
C HIS A 253 10.27 -7.09 -11.47
N VAL A 254 9.71 -6.28 -10.54
CA VAL A 254 8.71 -5.26 -10.89
C VAL A 254 9.31 -4.21 -11.84
N ILE A 255 10.51 -3.72 -11.56
CA ILE A 255 11.17 -2.73 -12.43
C ILE A 255 11.58 -3.35 -13.77
N HIS A 256 12.11 -4.57 -13.75
CA HIS A 256 12.51 -5.28 -14.97
C HIS A 256 11.32 -5.55 -15.89
N GLN A 257 10.19 -5.98 -15.31
CA GLN A 257 8.93 -6.14 -16.05
C GLN A 257 8.46 -4.82 -16.66
N ARG A 258 8.50 -3.73 -15.89
CA ARG A 258 8.09 -2.40 -16.35
C ARG A 258 8.93 -1.92 -17.53
N LEU A 259 10.24 -2.20 -17.51
CA LEU A 259 11.15 -1.90 -18.61
C LEU A 259 10.82 -2.72 -19.86
N LEU A 260 10.58 -4.03 -19.73
CA LEU A 260 10.25 -4.89 -20.86
C LEU A 260 8.92 -4.53 -21.55
N ARG A 261 8.01 -3.86 -20.84
CA ARG A 261 6.79 -3.30 -21.43
C ARG A 261 7.03 -2.03 -22.23
N ASN A 262 8.07 -1.27 -21.92
CA ASN A 262 8.34 -0.02 -22.60
C ASN A 262 8.80 -0.28 -24.04
N GLU A 263 8.24 0.45 -24.99
CA GLU A 263 8.50 0.32 -26.43
C GLU A 263 9.99 0.40 -26.77
N SER A 264 10.77 1.22 -26.07
CA SER A 264 12.22 1.37 -26.28
C SER A 264 13.02 0.07 -26.05
N PHE A 265 12.48 -0.85 -25.25
CA PHE A 265 13.10 -2.14 -24.92
C PHE A 265 12.41 -3.32 -25.63
N GLN A 266 11.31 -3.07 -26.35
CA GLN A 266 10.67 -4.09 -27.16
C GLN A 266 11.44 -4.26 -28.48
N THR A 267 12.08 -5.41 -28.66
CA THR A 267 12.67 -5.77 -29.95
C THR A 267 11.51 -6.08 -30.92
N SER A 268 11.16 -5.13 -31.80
CA SER A 268 10.14 -5.36 -32.83
C SER A 268 10.53 -6.58 -33.68
N THR A 269 9.85 -7.69 -33.45
CA THR A 269 10.09 -8.95 -34.18
C THR A 269 9.65 -8.83 -35.64
N VAL A 270 8.67 -7.94 -35.91
CA VAL A 270 8.06 -7.72 -37.23
C VAL A 270 8.95 -6.87 -38.16
N SER A 271 9.80 -6.00 -37.61
CA SER A 271 10.72 -5.18 -38.42
C SER A 271 11.91 -5.99 -38.96
N SER A 272 12.21 -7.15 -38.37
CA SER A 272 13.39 -7.97 -38.74
C SER A 272 13.22 -8.77 -40.04
N SER A 273 11.98 -9.05 -40.48
CA SER A 273 11.70 -9.86 -41.68
C SER A 273 11.47 -9.05 -42.96
N ARG A 274 11.15 -7.75 -42.87
CA ARG A 274 10.86 -6.89 -44.05
C ARG A 274 11.94 -5.86 -44.39
N SER A 275 12.96 -5.68 -43.55
CA SER A 275 13.98 -4.63 -43.72
C SER A 275 15.37 -5.14 -44.15
N ARG A 276 15.44 -6.24 -44.91
CA ARG A 276 16.70 -6.71 -45.51
C ARG A 276 17.01 -6.12 -46.89
N ALA A 277 16.10 -5.35 -47.47
CA ALA A 277 16.34 -4.65 -48.72
C ALA A 277 15.96 -3.19 -48.56
N LEU A 278 16.96 -2.31 -48.71
CA LEU A 278 16.85 -0.85 -48.86
C LEU A 278 16.51 -0.04 -47.60
N GLN A 279 17.54 0.32 -46.83
CA GLN A 279 17.82 1.71 -46.43
C GLN A 279 19.10 1.78 -45.58
N ARG A 280 20.19 2.25 -46.18
CA ARG A 280 21.31 2.86 -45.47
C ARG A 280 20.99 4.36 -45.40
N THR A 281 21.24 4.98 -44.24
CA THR A 281 21.11 6.42 -43.90
C THR A 281 19.80 6.90 -43.25
N SER A 282 19.70 6.74 -41.93
CA SER A 282 19.18 7.66 -40.89
C SER A 282 18.88 6.84 -39.63
N SER A 283 19.02 7.44 -38.46
CA SER A 283 19.00 6.82 -37.13
C SER A 283 17.79 5.89 -36.88
N ASN A 284 17.96 4.59 -37.09
CA ASN A 284 17.03 3.57 -36.57
C ASN A 284 17.09 3.60 -35.03
N PRO A 285 15.96 3.59 -34.31
CA PRO A 285 15.97 3.34 -32.88
C PRO A 285 16.45 1.89 -32.68
N GLN A 286 17.73 1.71 -32.37
CA GLN A 286 18.24 0.42 -31.93
C GLN A 286 17.50 0.09 -30.64
N SER A 287 16.67 -0.96 -30.66
CA SER A 287 15.99 -1.44 -29.44
C SER A 287 17.04 -1.68 -28.36
N LEU A 288 16.89 -1.00 -27.22
CA LEU A 288 17.85 -1.06 -26.13
C LEU A 288 17.78 -2.47 -25.49
N ARG A 289 18.86 -3.26 -25.62
CA ARG A 289 18.90 -4.64 -25.11
C ARG A 289 19.63 -4.71 -23.77
N ILE A 290 18.92 -5.14 -22.73
CA ILE A 290 19.49 -5.37 -21.39
C ILE A 290 20.34 -6.64 -21.43
N THR A 291 21.58 -6.55 -20.94
CA THR A 291 22.50 -7.69 -20.83
C THR A 291 22.69 -8.04 -19.35
N PRO A 292 22.49 -9.31 -18.92
CA PRO A 292 22.79 -9.71 -17.55
C PRO A 292 24.30 -9.73 -17.30
N ILE A 293 24.71 -9.47 -16.06
CA ILE A 293 26.12 -9.28 -15.69
C ILE A 293 26.95 -10.54 -15.97
N ALA A 294 26.40 -11.73 -15.74
CA ALA A 294 27.08 -12.99 -16.05
C ALA A 294 27.48 -13.15 -17.53
N ASN A 295 26.78 -12.49 -18.47
CA ASN A 295 27.07 -12.58 -19.90
C ASN A 295 28.19 -11.63 -20.36
N MET A 296 28.75 -10.82 -19.46
CA MET A 296 29.86 -9.92 -19.78
C MET A 296 31.23 -10.60 -19.74
N LEU A 297 31.33 -11.75 -19.04
CA LEU A 297 32.59 -12.48 -18.94
C LEU A 297 33.06 -12.91 -20.33
N GLY A 298 34.31 -12.58 -20.68
CA GLY A 298 34.90 -12.87 -21.99
C GLY A 298 34.45 -11.94 -23.13
N ARG A 299 33.72 -10.85 -22.83
CA ARG A 299 33.29 -9.83 -23.80
C ARG A 299 33.87 -8.46 -23.43
N SER A 300 35.19 -8.37 -23.35
CA SER A 300 35.90 -7.11 -23.10
C SER A 300 35.76 -6.16 -24.30
N GLY A 301 35.48 -4.88 -24.04
CA GLY A 301 35.49 -3.83 -25.06
C GLY A 301 34.18 -3.63 -25.83
N SER A 302 33.13 -4.44 -25.62
CA SER A 302 31.81 -4.20 -26.21
C SER A 302 30.92 -3.33 -25.31
N ASN A 303 30.09 -2.51 -25.95
CA ASN A 303 29.07 -1.71 -25.27
C ASN A 303 27.92 -2.61 -24.78
N HIS A 304 27.58 -2.48 -23.51
CA HIS A 304 26.47 -3.20 -22.88
C HIS A 304 25.65 -2.26 -22.02
N MET A 305 24.33 -2.46 -22.04
CA MET A 305 23.42 -1.80 -21.12
C MET A 305 23.03 -2.75 -20.00
N LEU A 306 23.30 -2.34 -18.76
CA LEU A 306 23.05 -3.09 -17.54
C LEU A 306 21.87 -2.52 -16.78
N LEU A 307 21.02 -3.41 -16.26
CA LEU A 307 20.02 -3.10 -15.25
C LEU A 307 20.44 -3.74 -13.93
N GLY A 308 20.71 -2.92 -12.93
CA GLY A 308 21.12 -3.43 -11.63
C GLY A 308 20.99 -2.42 -10.50
N GLN A 309 21.10 -2.91 -9.27
CA GLN A 309 21.10 -2.12 -8.06
C GLN A 309 22.50 -1.55 -7.78
N LEU A 310 22.60 -0.26 -7.49
CA LEU A 310 23.83 0.37 -7.03
C LEU A 310 24.15 -0.07 -5.60
N ASN A 311 25.35 -0.60 -5.39
CA ASN A 311 25.86 -1.04 -4.10
C ASN A 311 27.27 -0.48 -3.88
N ILE A 312 27.73 -0.40 -2.63
CA ILE A 312 29.13 -0.11 -2.30
C ILE A 312 29.76 -1.39 -1.78
N LEU A 313 30.89 -1.79 -2.37
CA LEU A 313 31.67 -2.94 -1.94
C LEU A 313 32.30 -2.70 -0.57
N PRO A 314 32.72 -3.77 0.14
CA PRO A 314 33.53 -3.63 1.35
C PRO A 314 34.81 -2.80 1.16
N THR A 315 35.34 -2.73 -0.07
CA THR A 315 36.49 -1.90 -0.45
C THR A 315 36.17 -0.39 -0.53
N GLY A 316 34.90 0.00 -0.42
CA GLY A 316 34.45 1.38 -0.59
C GLY A 316 34.18 1.78 -2.04
N GLU A 317 34.47 0.91 -3.02
CA GLU A 317 34.18 1.17 -4.43
C GLU A 317 32.69 0.98 -4.75
N LEU A 318 32.19 1.74 -5.72
CA LEU A 318 30.82 1.61 -6.22
C LEU A 318 30.72 0.38 -7.14
N ALA A 319 29.59 -0.31 -7.07
CA ALA A 319 29.29 -1.46 -7.92
C ALA A 319 27.83 -1.51 -8.30
N ILE A 320 27.55 -2.32 -9.31
CA ILE A 320 26.21 -2.65 -9.75
C ILE A 320 25.98 -4.15 -9.56
N SER A 321 24.82 -4.51 -9.03
CA SER A 321 24.43 -5.90 -8.75
C SER A 321 23.10 -6.22 -9.43
N ASP A 322 23.05 -7.33 -10.17
CA ASP A 322 21.82 -7.87 -10.73
C ASP A 322 21.46 -9.21 -10.05
N LEU A 323 20.60 -10.01 -10.66
CA LEU A 323 20.25 -11.34 -10.15
C LEU A 323 21.35 -12.39 -10.38
N THR A 324 22.32 -12.11 -11.25
CA THR A 324 23.35 -13.06 -11.71
C THR A 324 24.70 -12.83 -11.04
N GLY A 325 25.06 -11.58 -10.71
CA GLY A 325 26.31 -11.25 -10.05
C GLY A 325 26.47 -9.75 -9.76
N THR A 326 27.66 -9.40 -9.27
CA THR A 326 28.04 -8.02 -8.94
C THR A 326 29.32 -7.65 -9.67
N ILE A 327 29.41 -6.42 -10.18
CA ILE A 327 30.62 -5.89 -10.86
C ILE A 327 30.97 -4.50 -10.35
N ALA A 328 32.26 -4.20 -10.21
CA ALA A 328 32.77 -2.88 -9.86
C ALA A 328 32.45 -1.86 -10.97
N LEU A 329 31.97 -0.68 -10.58
CA LEU A 329 31.42 0.33 -11.47
C LEU A 329 32.18 1.65 -11.33
N GLU A 330 32.77 2.12 -12.43
CA GLU A 330 33.41 3.44 -12.51
C GLU A 330 32.50 4.43 -13.26
N ILE A 331 32.00 5.44 -12.54
CA ILE A 331 31.05 6.46 -13.05
C ILE A 331 31.69 7.85 -13.18
N LYS A 332 33.02 7.95 -13.07
CA LYS A 332 33.71 9.27 -13.11
C LYS A 332 33.47 10.02 -14.43
N GLN A 333 33.23 9.30 -15.52
CA GLN A 333 33.00 9.88 -16.84
C GLN A 333 31.52 9.85 -17.25
N ALA A 334 30.63 9.29 -16.43
CA ALA A 334 29.26 9.09 -16.85
C ALA A 334 28.43 10.37 -16.76
N VAL A 335 27.52 10.52 -17.72
CA VAL A 335 26.52 11.59 -17.77
C VAL A 335 25.15 11.03 -17.41
N ALA A 336 24.39 11.78 -16.61
CA ALA A 336 23.02 11.42 -16.26
C ALA A 336 22.09 11.71 -17.44
N VAL A 337 21.24 10.76 -17.82
CA VAL A 337 20.22 10.98 -18.87
C VAL A 337 18.84 10.92 -18.25
N PRO A 338 18.02 11.98 -18.37
CA PRO A 338 18.30 13.38 -18.75
C PRO A 338 19.21 14.14 -17.75
N ASP A 339 19.92 15.16 -18.24
CA ASP A 339 20.89 15.96 -17.47
C ASP A 339 20.30 16.52 -16.16
N ASP A 340 21.02 16.31 -15.05
CA ASP A 340 20.69 16.75 -13.67
C ASP A 340 19.26 16.44 -13.18
N SER A 341 18.54 15.55 -13.84
CA SER A 341 17.10 15.34 -13.60
C SER A 341 16.79 14.39 -12.44
N ALA A 342 17.76 13.65 -11.90
CA ALA A 342 17.51 12.68 -10.84
C ALA A 342 18.68 12.52 -9.85
N TRP A 343 18.37 12.01 -8.65
CA TRP A 343 19.33 11.63 -7.64
C TRP A 343 19.73 10.16 -7.83
N PHE A 344 21.02 9.85 -7.69
CA PHE A 344 21.50 8.46 -7.73
C PHE A 344 22.10 8.09 -6.39
N CYS A 345 21.49 7.15 -5.70
CA CYS A 345 21.92 6.69 -4.38
C CYS A 345 22.15 5.18 -4.39
N PRO A 346 23.11 4.69 -3.61
CA PRO A 346 23.23 3.25 -3.38
C PRO A 346 21.95 2.66 -2.78
N GLY A 347 21.45 1.59 -3.38
CA GLY A 347 20.16 0.96 -3.10
C GLY A 347 19.10 1.19 -4.19
N MET A 348 19.36 2.13 -5.12
CA MET A 348 18.54 2.36 -6.31
C MET A 348 18.85 1.37 -7.42
N ILE A 349 17.84 1.03 -8.22
CA ILE A 349 17.99 0.25 -9.44
C ILE A 349 18.14 1.24 -10.60
N VAL A 350 19.21 1.09 -11.37
CA VAL A 350 19.60 2.03 -12.42
C VAL A 350 19.90 1.30 -13.72
N LEU A 351 19.81 2.04 -14.82
CA LEU A 351 20.29 1.65 -16.12
C LEU A 351 21.66 2.30 -16.33
N VAL A 352 22.67 1.49 -16.66
CA VAL A 352 24.01 1.99 -17.00
C VAL A 352 24.40 1.45 -18.35
N ASP A 353 24.73 2.34 -19.28
CA ASP A 353 25.36 2.00 -20.55
C ASP A 353 26.87 2.27 -20.47
N GLY A 354 27.66 1.32 -20.94
CA GLY A 354 29.09 1.34 -20.72
C GLY A 354 29.83 0.16 -21.33
N VAL A 355 31.13 0.12 -21.09
CA VAL A 355 32.03 -0.93 -21.58
C VAL A 355 32.60 -1.72 -20.42
N TYR A 356 32.65 -3.03 -20.60
CA TYR A 356 33.36 -3.92 -19.70
C TYR A 356 34.86 -3.93 -20.04
N GLU A 357 35.68 -3.61 -19.05
CA GLU A 357 37.14 -3.70 -19.11
C GLU A 357 37.61 -4.80 -18.16
N GLU A 358 38.23 -5.81 -18.73
CA GLU A 358 38.89 -6.85 -17.95
C GLU A 358 40.19 -6.25 -17.38
N VAL A 359 40.34 -6.32 -16.06
CA VAL A 359 41.58 -5.89 -15.41
C VAL A 359 42.44 -7.13 -15.26
N ASP A 360 43.48 -7.23 -16.08
CA ASP A 360 44.52 -8.25 -15.98
C ASP A 360 45.27 -8.09 -14.65
N LYS A 361 44.74 -8.66 -13.57
CA LYS A 361 45.55 -8.98 -12.40
C LYS A 361 46.22 -10.34 -12.63
N SER A 362 47.14 -10.34 -13.58
CA SER A 362 48.18 -11.36 -13.71
C SER A 362 49.20 -11.12 -12.59
N ILE A 363 49.04 -11.84 -11.47
CA ILE A 363 50.05 -12.46 -10.60
C ILE A 363 49.31 -12.91 -9.34
N GLY A 364 49.09 -14.22 -9.23
CA GLY A 364 49.03 -14.87 -7.92
C GLY A 364 47.70 -14.95 -7.16
N ASN A 365 46.53 -14.85 -7.80
CA ASN A 365 45.27 -15.32 -7.18
C ASN A 365 44.44 -16.13 -8.19
N GLY A 366 45.00 -17.26 -8.59
CA GLY A 366 44.16 -18.37 -9.05
C GLY A 366 43.22 -18.74 -7.89
N LEU A 367 41.92 -18.77 -8.18
CA LEU A 367 40.92 -19.50 -7.39
C LEU A 367 41.00 -19.29 -5.86
N SER A 368 40.98 -18.05 -5.39
CA SER A 368 40.89 -17.77 -3.96
C SER A 368 39.85 -16.70 -3.65
N GLY A 369 38.69 -17.15 -3.14
CA GLY A 369 38.18 -16.55 -1.91
C GLY A 369 36.85 -15.80 -1.91
N SER A 370 36.07 -15.73 -2.98
CA SER A 370 34.68 -15.21 -2.89
C SER A 370 33.64 -16.09 -3.58
N ASN A 371 33.72 -17.41 -3.37
CA ASN A 371 32.56 -18.30 -3.48
C ASN A 371 31.60 -18.11 -2.29
N GLY A 372 31.26 -16.86 -2.00
CA GLY A 372 30.06 -16.51 -1.24
C GLY A 372 28.90 -16.35 -2.23
N VAL A 373 27.68 -16.56 -1.75
CA VAL A 373 26.45 -16.39 -2.55
C VAL A 373 26.43 -14.99 -3.19
N GLY A 374 26.63 -14.90 -4.51
CA GLY A 374 26.65 -13.64 -5.28
C GLY A 374 28.04 -13.19 -5.74
N GLY A 375 28.80 -14.05 -6.43
CA GLY A 375 30.17 -13.80 -6.86
C GLY A 375 30.39 -12.43 -7.52
N THR A 376 31.40 -11.71 -7.04
CA THR A 376 31.88 -10.47 -7.66
C THR A 376 32.68 -10.83 -8.92
N LEU A 377 32.23 -10.38 -10.08
CA LEU A 377 32.93 -10.57 -11.34
C LEU A 377 34.23 -9.77 -11.34
N GLY A 378 35.32 -10.37 -11.81
CA GLY A 378 36.59 -9.68 -12.05
C GLY A 378 36.44 -8.63 -13.15
N GLY A 379 37.29 -7.59 -13.12
CA GLY A 379 37.23 -6.47 -14.06
C GLY A 379 36.44 -5.26 -13.53
N ARG A 380 36.30 -4.23 -14.37
CA ARG A 380 35.58 -2.99 -14.07
C ARG A 380 34.63 -2.65 -15.20
N PHE A 381 33.46 -2.14 -14.86
CA PHE A 381 32.52 -1.59 -15.82
C PHE A 381 32.67 -0.07 -15.86
N LYS A 382 33.06 0.48 -17.01
CA LYS A 382 33.16 1.92 -17.24
C LYS A 382 31.82 2.42 -17.78
N GLY A 383 31.06 3.13 -16.95
CA GLY A 383 29.78 3.70 -17.33
C GLY A 383 29.95 5.03 -18.08
N PHE A 384 29.29 5.17 -19.23
CA PHE A 384 29.20 6.41 -19.99
C PHE A 384 27.88 7.14 -19.75
N LEU A 385 26.78 6.40 -19.63
CA LEU A 385 25.46 6.95 -19.39
C LEU A 385 24.83 6.24 -18.19
N ILE A 386 24.20 7.02 -17.31
CA ILE A 386 23.42 6.49 -16.19
C ILE A 386 22.03 7.11 -16.20
N GLY A 387 21.01 6.26 -16.11
CA GLY A 387 19.61 6.66 -16.13
C GLY A 387 18.82 5.93 -15.06
N GLN A 388 17.73 6.56 -14.61
CA GLN A 388 16.71 5.84 -13.84
C GLN A 388 15.81 5.06 -14.80
N PRO A 389 15.29 3.90 -14.37
CA PRO A 389 14.33 3.16 -15.19
C PRO A 389 13.05 4.00 -15.34
N PRO A 390 12.55 4.26 -16.56
CA PRO A 390 11.34 5.06 -16.75
C PRO A 390 10.15 4.47 -15.99
N CYS A 391 9.34 5.33 -15.37
CA CYS A 391 8.08 4.93 -14.77
C CYS A 391 6.98 4.65 -15.83
N GLU A 392 6.01 3.83 -15.45
CA GLU A 392 4.87 3.44 -16.30
C GLU A 392 3.63 4.16 -15.80
N LYS A 393 2.90 4.83 -16.70
CA LYS A 393 1.66 5.54 -16.37
C LYS A 393 0.65 4.59 -15.71
N ARG A 394 -0.09 5.08 -14.71
CA ARG A 394 -1.14 4.30 -14.01
C ARG A 394 -2.14 3.68 -14.99
N ARG A 395 -2.61 4.45 -15.97
CA ARG A 395 -3.56 4.01 -17.00
C ARG A 395 -3.04 2.84 -17.85
N ALA A 396 -1.76 2.86 -18.22
CA ALA A 396 -1.12 1.80 -18.99
C ALA A 396 -0.95 0.53 -18.13
N THR A 397 -0.60 0.71 -16.85
CA THR A 397 -0.48 -0.39 -15.91
C THR A 397 -1.80 -1.13 -15.72
N LEU A 398 -2.90 -0.39 -15.49
CA LEU A 398 -4.24 -0.94 -15.28
C LEU A 398 -4.94 -1.35 -16.60
N GLY A 399 -4.46 -0.87 -17.74
CA GLY A 399 -5.04 -1.16 -19.05
C GLY A 399 -6.39 -0.46 -19.27
N ILE A 400 -6.52 0.76 -18.75
CA ILE A 400 -7.70 1.62 -18.92
C ILE A 400 -7.59 2.30 -20.29
N THR A 401 -8.49 1.96 -21.22
CA THR A 401 -8.62 2.66 -22.50
C THR A 401 -9.33 4.00 -22.27
N GLY A 402 -8.71 5.10 -22.73
CA GLY A 402 -9.35 6.42 -22.71
C GLY A 402 -10.56 6.48 -23.66
N PRO A 403 -11.45 7.49 -23.51
CA PRO A 403 -12.57 7.70 -24.43
C PRO A 403 -12.13 8.12 -25.85
N ASP A 404 -10.94 8.70 -26.02
CA ASP A 404 -10.45 9.27 -27.30
C ASP A 404 -9.28 8.51 -27.94
N GLU A 405 -8.76 7.46 -27.31
CA GLU A 405 -7.71 6.64 -27.92
C GLU A 405 -8.35 5.39 -28.53
N ALA A 406 -8.20 5.22 -29.84
CA ALA A 406 -8.55 3.98 -30.56
C ALA A 406 -7.98 2.76 -29.82
N PRO A 407 -8.58 1.56 -29.94
CA PRO A 407 -8.08 0.36 -29.27
C PRO A 407 -6.77 -0.10 -29.90
N ASP A 408 -5.70 0.67 -29.71
CA ASP A 408 -4.36 0.26 -30.04
C ASP A 408 -4.02 -0.87 -29.09
N HIS A 409 -4.02 -2.07 -29.66
CA HIS A 409 -3.58 -3.30 -29.04
C HIS A 409 -2.09 -3.16 -28.71
N THR A 410 -1.75 -2.45 -27.63
CA THR A 410 -0.49 -2.68 -26.94
C THR A 410 -0.56 -4.10 -26.40
N ILE A 411 0.22 -4.99 -27.03
CA ILE A 411 0.24 -6.46 -26.90
C ILE A 411 0.52 -6.96 -25.45
N GLY A 412 0.65 -6.07 -24.45
CA GLY A 412 0.92 -6.38 -23.05
C GLY A 412 -0.22 -6.01 -22.10
N GLY A 413 -1.41 -6.58 -22.32
CA GLY A 413 -2.65 -6.35 -21.56
C GLY A 413 -2.44 -5.99 -20.08
N GLY A 414 -2.99 -4.84 -19.68
CA GLY A 414 -2.87 -4.28 -18.32
C GLY A 414 -3.31 -5.21 -17.20
N PHE A 415 -2.80 -4.95 -16.00
CA PHE A 415 -3.11 -5.67 -14.76
C PHE A 415 -4.45 -5.24 -14.12
N GLY A 416 -5.43 -4.85 -14.93
CA GLY A 416 -6.70 -4.27 -14.44
C GLY A 416 -7.59 -5.23 -13.64
N TRP A 417 -7.34 -6.55 -13.73
CA TRP A 417 -8.03 -7.58 -12.92
C TRP A 417 -7.37 -7.84 -11.57
N ILE A 418 -6.14 -7.36 -11.35
CA ILE A 418 -5.42 -7.54 -10.09
C ILE A 418 -5.89 -6.47 -9.11
N ASP A 419 -6.21 -6.90 -7.90
CA ASP A 419 -6.49 -6.01 -6.78
C ASP A 419 -5.20 -5.74 -6.00
N PHE A 420 -4.61 -4.56 -6.23
CA PHE A 420 -3.37 -4.13 -5.57
C PHE A 420 -3.59 -3.64 -4.13
N LEU A 421 -4.82 -3.30 -3.75
CA LEU A 421 -5.11 -2.62 -2.48
C LEU A 421 -6.02 -3.43 -1.54
N GLY A 422 -6.76 -4.40 -2.08
CA GLY A 422 -7.80 -5.13 -1.35
C GLY A 422 -9.19 -4.48 -1.42
N VAL A 423 -9.39 -3.52 -2.32
CA VAL A 423 -10.65 -2.74 -2.46
C VAL A 423 -11.43 -3.09 -3.74
N GLY A 424 -11.02 -4.14 -4.43
CA GLY A 424 -11.54 -4.53 -5.73
C GLY A 424 -10.66 -4.06 -6.89
N SER A 425 -10.72 -4.82 -7.98
CA SER A 425 -9.93 -4.56 -9.19
C SER A 425 -10.58 -3.48 -10.05
N GLU A 426 -9.75 -2.79 -10.85
CA GLU A 426 -10.20 -1.70 -11.70
C GLU A 426 -11.26 -2.16 -12.71
N ARG A 427 -11.08 -3.33 -13.32
CA ARG A 427 -12.02 -3.86 -14.31
C ARG A 427 -13.34 -4.33 -13.71
N ALA A 428 -13.33 -4.83 -12.47
CA ALA A 428 -14.53 -5.32 -11.81
C ALA A 428 -15.37 -4.17 -11.22
N VAL A 429 -14.74 -3.26 -10.48
CA VAL A 429 -15.46 -2.27 -9.64
C VAL A 429 -15.32 -0.85 -10.18
N GLY A 430 -14.28 -0.56 -10.98
CA GLY A 430 -13.96 0.78 -11.48
C GLY A 430 -15.11 1.47 -12.26
N PRO A 431 -15.81 0.81 -13.19
CA PRO A 431 -16.93 1.43 -13.91
C PRO A 431 -18.09 1.85 -12.99
N LYS A 432 -18.43 1.03 -11.98
CA LYS A 432 -19.45 1.34 -10.97
C LYS A 432 -19.03 2.56 -10.15
N MET A 433 -17.78 2.57 -9.70
CA MET A 433 -17.21 3.65 -8.90
C MET A 433 -17.10 4.98 -9.66
N ARG A 434 -16.74 4.96 -10.94
CA ARG A 434 -16.70 6.17 -11.79
C ARG A 434 -18.09 6.79 -12.00
N ARG A 435 -19.15 5.97 -12.04
CA ARG A 435 -20.54 6.47 -12.07
C ARG A 435 -20.92 7.11 -10.74
N LEU A 436 -20.58 6.46 -9.62
CA LEU A 436 -20.82 6.99 -8.27
C LEU A 436 -20.06 8.29 -8.01
N GLU A 437 -18.80 8.35 -8.40
CA GLU A 437 -17.96 9.54 -8.31
C GLU A 437 -18.59 10.72 -9.05
N ARG A 438 -18.99 10.53 -10.31
CA ARG A 438 -19.70 11.57 -11.08
C ARG A 438 -21.02 11.96 -10.43
N ARG A 439 -21.75 11.02 -9.82
CA ARG A 439 -23.01 11.32 -9.13
C ARG A 439 -22.81 12.15 -7.85
N LEU A 440 -21.79 11.81 -7.06
CA LEU A 440 -21.57 12.34 -5.71
C LEU A 440 -20.65 13.57 -5.66
N LEU A 441 -19.77 13.72 -6.64
CA LEU A 441 -18.83 14.85 -6.75
C LEU A 441 -19.20 15.85 -7.85
N ALA A 442 -20.12 15.54 -8.78
CA ALA A 442 -20.59 16.56 -9.71
C ALA A 442 -21.21 17.71 -8.93
N ALA A 443 -20.73 18.92 -9.23
CA ALA A 443 -21.43 20.13 -8.82
C ALA A 443 -22.89 20.04 -9.32
N PRO A 444 -23.88 20.48 -8.53
CA PRO A 444 -25.24 20.57 -9.03
C PRO A 444 -25.22 21.39 -10.32
N ALA A 445 -25.79 20.84 -11.39
CA ALA A 445 -25.81 21.48 -12.70
C ALA A 445 -26.29 22.93 -12.56
N ALA A 446 -25.47 23.87 -13.01
CA ALA A 446 -25.95 25.23 -13.24
C ALA A 446 -27.17 25.15 -14.19
N PRO A 447 -28.27 25.85 -13.91
CA PRO A 447 -29.33 26.02 -14.90
C PRO A 447 -28.72 26.72 -16.11
N SER A 448 -29.14 26.31 -17.30
CA SER A 448 -28.79 26.88 -18.58
C SER A 448 -28.90 28.42 -18.59
N SER A 449 -27.77 29.12 -18.48
CA SER A 449 -27.65 30.52 -18.90
C SER A 449 -26.29 30.70 -19.59
N LEU A 450 -26.36 31.37 -20.73
CA LEU A 450 -25.31 31.57 -21.74
C LEU A 450 -24.24 32.57 -21.28
N ASP A 451 -23.46 32.24 -20.25
CA ASP A 451 -22.28 33.02 -19.87
C ASP A 451 -21.08 32.07 -19.70
N GLU A 452 -20.20 32.01 -20.70
CA GLU A 452 -19.01 31.13 -20.74
C GLU A 452 -17.83 31.61 -19.86
N ASP A 453 -17.98 32.69 -19.09
CA ASP A 453 -16.89 33.30 -18.28
C ASP A 453 -17.18 33.39 -16.77
N ALA A 454 -18.18 32.66 -16.24
CA ALA A 454 -18.42 32.59 -14.81
C ALA A 454 -17.71 31.39 -14.17
N ASP A 455 -16.64 31.65 -13.38
CA ASP A 455 -16.02 30.67 -12.49
C ASP A 455 -17.10 29.89 -11.71
N PRO A 456 -17.05 28.54 -11.62
CA PRO A 456 -18.08 27.77 -10.96
C PRO A 456 -18.20 28.17 -9.48
N VAL A 457 -19.39 28.62 -9.13
CA VAL A 457 -19.77 29.17 -7.82
C VAL A 457 -19.72 28.07 -6.76
N GLY A 458 -18.70 28.11 -5.92
CA GLY A 458 -18.57 27.31 -4.68
C GLY A 458 -17.50 26.20 -4.75
N PRO A 459 -16.72 25.99 -3.68
CA PRO A 459 -15.65 25.01 -3.70
C PRO A 459 -16.21 23.58 -3.58
N SER A 460 -15.65 22.67 -4.39
CA SER A 460 -16.15 21.29 -4.48
C SER A 460 -15.96 20.53 -3.17
N ARG A 461 -16.87 19.61 -2.87
CA ARG A 461 -16.79 18.77 -1.68
C ARG A 461 -15.61 17.79 -1.72
N GLY A 462 -15.17 17.41 -2.94
CA GLY A 462 -14.09 16.48 -3.23
C GLY A 462 -12.68 17.01 -2.95
N ARG A 463 -12.47 17.68 -1.82
CA ARG A 463 -11.19 18.25 -1.40
C ARG A 463 -10.56 17.47 -0.26
N VAL A 464 -9.24 17.30 -0.33
CA VAL A 464 -8.39 16.74 0.72
C VAL A 464 -7.45 17.84 1.19
N VAL A 465 -7.50 18.16 2.47
CA VAL A 465 -6.63 19.16 3.09
C VAL A 465 -5.45 18.44 3.73
N VAL A 466 -4.24 18.78 3.34
CA VAL A 466 -3.01 18.15 3.83
C VAL A 466 -2.19 19.16 4.62
N ILE A 467 -1.96 18.83 5.89
CA ILE A 467 -1.15 19.59 6.84
C ILE A 467 0.04 18.70 7.25
N GLY A 468 1.25 19.14 6.96
CA GLY A 468 2.47 18.40 7.25
C GLY A 468 3.29 18.99 8.39
N GLU A 469 3.96 18.15 9.19
CA GLU A 469 4.86 18.59 10.27
C GLU A 469 4.15 19.46 11.32
N LEU A 470 3.02 18.95 11.84
CA LEU A 470 2.25 19.60 12.89
C LEU A 470 2.88 19.37 14.28
N ASN A 471 3.85 20.20 14.63
CA ASN A 471 4.54 20.14 15.92
C ASN A 471 3.66 20.68 17.07
N LEU A 472 3.02 19.79 17.83
CA LEU A 472 2.08 20.09 18.91
C LEU A 472 2.72 20.73 20.14
N GLU A 473 4.02 20.54 20.34
CA GLU A 473 4.82 21.21 21.39
C GLU A 473 4.79 22.73 21.24
N GLN A 474 4.75 23.23 20.00
CA GLN A 474 4.75 24.66 19.75
C GLN A 474 3.31 25.21 19.78
N PRO A 475 2.97 26.12 20.71
CA PRO A 475 1.62 26.67 20.79
C PRO A 475 1.21 27.41 19.51
N ARG A 476 2.19 27.95 18.78
CA ARG A 476 1.97 28.59 17.46
C ARG A 476 1.44 27.63 16.41
N ALA A 477 1.85 26.37 16.42
CA ALA A 477 1.35 25.38 15.47
C ALA A 477 -0.14 25.07 15.71
N LEU A 478 -0.55 25.01 16.99
CA LEU A 478 -1.96 24.87 17.36
C LEU A 478 -2.78 26.12 17.01
N GLN A 479 -2.22 27.33 17.15
CA GLN A 479 -2.86 28.57 16.69
C GLN A 479 -3.05 28.58 15.17
N ALA A 480 -2.03 28.19 14.41
CA ALA A 480 -2.11 28.02 12.97
C ALA A 480 -3.23 27.03 12.58
N LEU A 481 -3.26 25.87 13.24
CA LEU A 481 -4.29 24.85 13.00
C LEU A 481 -5.69 25.38 13.29
N ARG A 482 -5.91 26.07 14.41
CA ARG A 482 -7.21 26.70 14.72
C ARG A 482 -7.64 27.67 13.64
N LYS A 483 -6.71 28.50 13.14
CA LYS A 483 -7.02 29.44 12.06
C LYS A 483 -7.38 28.72 10.76
N ILE A 484 -6.63 27.69 10.39
CA ILE A 484 -6.93 26.86 9.20
C ILE A 484 -8.31 26.22 9.33
N LEU A 485 -8.61 25.61 10.48
CA LEU A 485 -9.93 25.00 10.73
C LEU A 485 -11.05 26.05 10.73
N ALA A 486 -10.82 27.25 11.28
CA ALA A 486 -11.79 28.33 11.25
C ALA A 486 -12.14 28.78 9.82
N LEU A 487 -11.16 28.77 8.89
CA LEU A 487 -11.41 29.09 7.48
C LEU A 487 -12.37 28.09 6.84
N TYR A 488 -12.16 26.79 7.09
CA TYR A 488 -13.03 25.74 6.56
C TYR A 488 -14.38 25.65 7.29
N ALA A 489 -14.42 26.01 8.57
CA ALA A 489 -15.67 26.06 9.35
C ALA A 489 -16.57 27.23 8.94
N ALA A 490 -16.00 28.30 8.37
CA ALA A 490 -16.74 29.44 7.85
C ALA A 490 -17.34 29.21 6.45
N GLU A 491 -16.97 28.13 5.77
CA GLU A 491 -17.55 27.77 4.47
C GLU A 491 -19.00 27.22 4.63
N PRO A 492 -19.84 27.35 3.58
CA PRO A 492 -21.23 26.87 3.62
C PRO A 492 -21.35 25.36 3.92
N GLU A 493 -22.43 24.97 4.61
CA GLU A 493 -22.71 23.57 4.92
C GLU A 493 -22.85 22.75 3.62
N GLY A 494 -21.92 21.82 3.40
CA GLY A 494 -21.87 20.96 2.21
C GLY A 494 -20.62 21.13 1.35
N SER A 495 -19.88 22.24 1.47
CA SER A 495 -18.60 22.40 0.76
C SER A 495 -17.40 21.88 1.56
N ALA A 496 -17.57 21.55 2.85
CA ALA A 496 -16.50 21.07 3.71
C ALA A 496 -15.69 19.92 3.07
N PRO A 497 -14.36 19.91 3.23
CA PRO A 497 -13.50 18.91 2.61
C PRO A 497 -13.82 17.49 3.10
N VAL A 498 -13.66 16.50 2.23
CA VAL A 498 -13.89 15.08 2.57
C VAL A 498 -12.98 14.63 3.71
N THR A 499 -11.71 15.06 3.66
CA THR A 499 -10.67 14.55 4.56
C THR A 499 -9.63 15.61 4.92
N PHE A 500 -9.26 15.65 6.20
CA PHE A 500 -8.08 16.34 6.70
C PHE A 500 -6.98 15.32 7.00
N VAL A 501 -5.82 15.47 6.35
CA VAL A 501 -4.63 14.67 6.62
C VAL A 501 -3.69 15.49 7.49
N LEU A 502 -3.48 15.03 8.72
CA LEU A 502 -2.53 15.59 9.68
C LEU A 502 -1.33 14.66 9.76
N ALA A 503 -0.24 15.02 9.08
CA ALA A 503 0.99 14.24 9.10
C ALA A 503 1.98 14.83 10.12
N GLY A 504 2.61 13.93 10.89
CA GLY A 504 3.67 14.27 11.83
C GLY A 504 4.93 14.80 11.13
N ASN A 505 6.01 15.07 11.86
CA ASN A 505 6.21 14.77 13.28
C ASN A 505 5.27 15.59 14.18
N PHE A 506 4.67 14.95 15.19
CA PHE A 506 3.82 15.66 16.15
C PHE A 506 4.64 16.34 17.26
N THR A 507 5.88 15.91 17.44
CA THR A 507 6.84 16.48 18.39
C THR A 507 8.17 16.73 17.70
N GLN A 508 8.82 17.86 18.03
CA GLN A 508 10.08 18.22 17.39
C GLN A 508 11.21 17.28 17.79
N GLN A 509 11.18 16.82 19.04
CA GLN A 509 12.18 15.96 19.63
C GLN A 509 11.62 14.57 19.92
N ALA A 510 12.53 13.60 20.03
CA ALA A 510 12.26 12.23 20.43
C ALA A 510 11.89 12.15 21.93
N VAL A 511 10.62 12.34 22.24
CA VAL A 511 10.13 12.53 23.62
C VAL A 511 10.41 11.33 24.53
N LEU A 512 10.32 10.09 24.02
CA LEU A 512 10.53 8.88 24.85
C LEU A 512 12.00 8.43 24.97
N ALA A 513 12.91 8.99 24.18
CA ALA A 513 14.33 8.62 24.20
C ALA A 513 15.15 9.45 25.19
N ARG A 514 14.57 10.51 25.78
CA ARG A 514 15.25 11.37 26.75
C ARG A 514 15.16 10.80 28.16
N GLY A 515 16.26 10.88 28.90
CA GLY A 515 16.36 10.50 30.32
C GLY A 515 15.67 11.49 31.28
N GLY A 516 14.51 12.03 30.92
CA GLY A 516 13.71 12.96 31.75
C GLY A 516 12.38 12.35 32.18
N SER A 517 11.84 12.82 33.31
CA SER A 517 10.67 12.28 34.03
C SER A 517 9.30 12.50 33.34
N GLY A 518 9.24 13.10 32.14
CA GLY A 518 7.99 13.58 31.53
C GLY A 518 7.54 12.90 30.24
N GLY A 519 8.34 12.03 29.62
CA GLY A 519 8.20 11.73 28.18
C GLY A 519 6.80 11.29 27.70
N SER A 520 6.22 10.22 28.25
CA SER A 520 4.90 9.75 27.79
C SER A 520 3.74 10.64 28.26
N ILE A 521 3.93 11.39 29.35
CA ILE A 521 2.90 12.25 29.95
C ILE A 521 2.80 13.54 29.13
N GLU A 522 3.93 14.19 28.84
CA GLU A 522 4.02 15.37 27.97
C GLU A 522 3.44 15.07 26.58
N TYR A 523 3.80 13.92 25.99
CA TYR A 523 3.22 13.50 24.71
C TYR A 523 1.70 13.40 24.79
N LYS A 524 1.15 12.83 25.86
CA LYS A 524 -0.30 12.76 26.07
C LYS A 524 -0.93 14.15 26.22
N GLU A 525 -0.30 15.05 26.96
CA GLU A 525 -0.77 16.43 27.15
C GLU A 525 -0.85 17.20 25.81
N TYR A 526 0.11 16.98 24.90
CA TYR A 526 0.05 17.58 23.56
C TYR A 526 -1.15 17.08 22.74
N PHE A 527 -1.47 15.78 22.79
CA PHE A 527 -2.68 15.24 22.15
C PHE A 527 -3.97 15.70 22.84
N ASP A 528 -3.93 15.92 24.16
CA ASP A 528 -5.05 16.49 24.91
C ASP A 528 -5.30 17.95 24.51
N ALA A 529 -4.23 18.74 24.28
CA ALA A 529 -4.33 20.10 23.76
C ALA A 529 -4.87 20.14 22.32
N LEU A 530 -4.44 19.21 21.47
CA LEU A 530 -4.99 19.03 20.12
C LEU A 530 -6.48 18.67 20.16
N ALA A 531 -6.88 17.78 21.07
CA ALA A 531 -8.28 17.41 21.26
C ALA A 531 -9.13 18.62 21.64
N SER A 532 -8.61 19.51 22.50
CA SER A 532 -9.27 20.76 22.85
C SER A 532 -9.43 21.70 21.65
N ALA A 533 -8.40 21.84 20.81
CA ALA A 533 -8.46 22.68 19.62
C ALA A 533 -9.46 22.14 18.57
N LEU A 534 -9.57 20.82 18.44
CA LEU A 534 -10.53 20.18 17.53
C LEU A 534 -11.98 20.32 18.04
N ALA A 535 -12.20 20.26 19.35
CA ALA A 535 -13.53 20.38 19.96
C ALA A 535 -14.18 21.76 19.74
N GLU A 536 -13.40 22.80 19.43
CA GLU A 536 -13.89 24.13 19.06
C GLU A 536 -14.69 24.13 17.73
N PHE A 537 -14.53 23.10 16.87
CA PHE A 537 -15.11 23.04 15.52
C PHE A 537 -15.98 21.78 15.29
N PRO A 538 -17.10 21.60 16.00
CA PRO A 538 -17.92 20.39 15.89
C PRO A 538 -18.55 20.19 14.50
N THR A 539 -18.79 21.27 13.74
CA THR A 539 -19.28 21.20 12.36
C THR A 539 -18.33 20.41 11.44
N LEU A 540 -17.03 20.70 11.51
CA LEU A 540 -16.00 20.00 10.74
C LEU A 540 -15.77 18.57 11.21
N LEU A 541 -15.79 18.34 12.53
CA LEU A 541 -15.64 16.99 13.08
C LEU A 541 -16.76 16.05 12.62
N ARG A 542 -17.95 16.57 12.33
CA ARG A 542 -19.08 15.81 11.77
C ARG A 542 -18.98 15.63 10.26
N ALA A 543 -18.56 16.67 9.54
CA ALA A 543 -18.58 16.71 8.07
C ALA A 543 -17.38 16.04 7.40
N SER A 544 -16.24 15.91 8.09
CA SER A 544 -14.97 15.47 7.52
C SER A 544 -14.36 14.28 8.28
N THR A 545 -13.54 13.50 7.59
CA THR A 545 -12.72 12.44 8.21
C THR A 545 -11.32 12.99 8.50
N PHE A 546 -10.77 12.76 9.70
CA PHE A 546 -9.41 13.18 10.05
C PHE A 546 -8.48 11.98 10.05
N VAL A 547 -7.43 12.04 9.23
CA VAL A 547 -6.42 11.00 9.11
C VAL A 547 -5.12 11.49 9.72
N PHE A 548 -4.61 10.75 10.70
CA PHE A 548 -3.37 11.06 11.38
C PHE A 548 -2.27 10.10 10.94
N VAL A 549 -1.17 10.64 10.42
CA VAL A 549 -0.01 9.86 9.94
C VAL A 549 1.18 10.13 10.85
N PRO A 550 1.79 9.10 11.46
CA PRO A 550 2.86 9.29 12.43
C PRO A 550 4.20 9.66 11.78
N GLY A 551 5.00 10.43 12.52
CA GLY A 551 6.35 10.87 12.19
C GLY A 551 7.47 9.96 12.74
N ASP A 552 8.73 10.32 12.46
CA ASP A 552 9.92 9.59 12.95
C ASP A 552 10.19 9.88 14.43
N ASN A 553 9.78 11.07 14.92
CA ASN A 553 10.00 11.53 16.30
C ASN A 553 8.86 11.19 17.28
N ASP A 554 7.80 10.52 16.80
CA ASP A 554 6.63 10.20 17.63
C ASP A 554 6.96 9.14 18.69
N GLY A 555 6.24 9.19 19.81
CA GLY A 555 6.61 8.53 21.07
C GLY A 555 7.15 7.11 20.95
N TRP A 556 6.33 6.14 20.55
CA TRP A 556 6.69 4.71 20.54
C TRP A 556 7.74 4.33 19.49
N VAL A 557 7.94 5.18 18.50
CA VAL A 557 8.97 5.01 17.47
C VAL A 557 10.30 5.53 17.99
N SER A 558 10.24 6.73 18.58
CA SER A 558 11.40 7.44 19.12
C SER A 558 12.11 6.67 20.24
N SER A 559 11.39 5.84 21.02
CA SER A 559 12.00 5.04 22.10
C SER A 559 13.03 4.02 21.59
N PHE A 560 12.97 3.61 20.33
CA PHE A 560 13.91 2.64 19.76
C PHE A 560 15.09 3.29 19.04
N THR A 561 14.87 4.42 18.38
CA THR A 561 15.87 5.01 17.47
C THR A 561 16.36 6.40 17.89
N ALA A 562 15.83 6.97 18.98
CA ALA A 562 16.17 8.31 19.46
C ALA A 562 16.11 9.40 18.36
N GLY A 563 15.17 9.27 17.41
CA GLY A 563 15.03 10.18 16.28
C GLY A 563 15.90 9.85 15.06
N ALA A 564 16.65 8.74 15.08
CA ALA A 564 17.32 8.19 13.91
C ALA A 564 16.35 7.42 13.00
N SER A 565 16.84 6.98 11.82
CA SER A 565 16.01 6.32 10.81
C SER A 565 15.34 5.04 11.32
N VAL A 566 14.00 5.05 11.29
CA VAL A 566 13.14 3.98 11.79
C VAL A 566 12.87 2.96 10.68
N PRO A 567 12.68 1.67 11.03
CA PRO A 567 12.13 0.68 10.11
C PRO A 567 10.75 1.08 9.53
N LEU A 568 10.59 0.97 8.23
CA LEU A 568 9.30 1.12 7.54
C LEU A 568 8.67 -0.25 7.20
N PRO A 569 7.34 -0.39 7.16
CA PRO A 569 6.30 0.55 7.59
C PRO A 569 6.19 0.74 9.11
N ARG A 570 5.58 1.84 9.55
CA ARG A 570 5.33 2.17 10.97
C ARG A 570 3.87 1.96 11.35
N LYS A 571 3.65 1.46 12.56
CA LYS A 571 2.31 1.33 13.17
C LYS A 571 1.69 2.69 13.49
N PRO A 572 0.35 2.79 13.53
CA PRO A 572 -0.34 4.00 13.95
C PRO A 572 -0.08 4.36 15.42
N VAL A 573 -0.47 5.58 15.80
CA VAL A 573 -0.41 6.07 17.18
C VAL A 573 -1.24 5.16 18.10
N PRO A 574 -0.68 4.66 19.22
CA PRO A 574 -1.42 3.83 20.17
C PRO A 574 -2.66 4.53 20.75
N ASP A 575 -3.72 3.76 20.99
CA ASP A 575 -5.00 4.27 21.50
C ASP A 575 -4.91 4.97 22.86
N MET A 576 -3.86 4.69 23.63
CA MET A 576 -3.62 5.31 24.94
C MET A 576 -3.46 6.84 24.88
N PHE A 577 -2.97 7.36 23.74
CA PHE A 577 -2.75 8.81 23.54
C PHE A 577 -3.92 9.49 22.82
N THR A 578 -4.82 8.71 22.21
CA THR A 578 -5.83 9.24 21.27
C THR A 578 -7.24 9.27 21.87
N SER A 579 -7.42 8.79 23.11
CA SER A 579 -8.71 8.62 23.76
C SER A 579 -9.52 9.93 23.85
N ARG A 580 -8.88 11.07 24.15
CA ARG A 580 -9.58 12.38 24.23
C ARG A 580 -10.05 12.87 22.88
N ILE A 581 -9.25 12.68 21.83
CA ILE A 581 -9.63 13.02 20.45
C ILE A 581 -10.84 12.18 20.03
N ARG A 582 -10.79 10.86 20.23
CA ARG A 582 -11.93 9.97 19.91
C ARG A 582 -13.20 10.40 20.65
N ARG A 583 -13.09 10.83 21.91
CA ARG A 583 -14.22 11.38 22.68
C ARG A 583 -14.77 12.67 22.10
N ALA A 584 -13.91 13.59 21.61
CA ALA A 584 -14.35 14.83 20.98
C ALA A 584 -15.19 14.56 19.71
N PHE A 585 -14.78 13.61 18.87
CA PHE A 585 -15.57 13.18 17.71
C PHE A 585 -16.90 12.53 18.13
N ALA A 586 -16.88 11.67 19.16
CA ALA A 586 -18.10 11.04 19.68
C ALA A 586 -19.10 12.07 20.23
N ALA A 587 -18.62 13.10 20.95
CA ALA A 587 -19.45 14.19 21.46
C ALA A 587 -20.07 15.01 20.31
N ALA A 588 -19.26 15.42 19.33
CA ALA A 588 -19.73 16.16 18.16
C ALA A 588 -20.80 15.37 17.36
N ASN A 589 -20.63 14.05 17.23
CA ASN A 589 -21.61 13.19 16.57
C ASN A 589 -22.91 13.01 17.38
N ALA A 590 -22.86 13.06 18.72
CA ALA A 590 -24.03 12.90 19.58
C ALA A 590 -24.94 14.14 19.58
N GLU A 591 -24.36 15.34 19.51
CA GLU A 591 -25.09 16.62 19.55
C GLU A 591 -25.99 16.86 18.34
N ALA A 592 -25.72 16.20 17.21
CA ALA A 592 -26.41 16.47 15.93
C ALA A 592 -27.76 15.75 15.76
N GLY A 593 -28.08 14.79 16.64
CA GLY A 593 -29.09 13.78 16.34
C GLY A 593 -28.60 12.85 15.22
N ALA A 594 -28.71 11.53 15.40
CA ALA A 594 -28.27 10.58 14.40
C ALA A 594 -29.11 10.72 13.12
N SER A 595 -28.62 11.46 12.11
CA SER A 595 -29.18 11.37 10.77
C SER A 595 -29.01 9.92 10.32
N PRO A 596 -30.11 9.16 10.08
CA PRO A 596 -30.04 7.72 9.86
C PRO A 596 -29.32 7.31 8.56
N ARG A 597 -28.94 8.28 7.72
CA ARG A 597 -28.28 8.09 6.42
C ARG A 597 -26.91 8.77 6.29
N GLY A 598 -26.43 9.47 7.33
CA GLY A 598 -25.16 10.18 7.31
C GLY A 598 -24.02 9.37 7.91
N VAL A 599 -22.87 9.30 7.24
CA VAL A 599 -21.66 8.68 7.79
C VAL A 599 -21.16 9.56 8.97
N PRO A 600 -20.96 9.01 10.18
CA PRO A 600 -20.45 9.80 11.29
C PRO A 600 -19.02 10.24 11.01
N GLY A 601 -18.67 11.46 11.42
CA GLY A 601 -17.29 11.92 11.31
C GLY A 601 -16.36 11.07 12.18
N SER A 602 -15.19 10.74 11.66
CA SER A 602 -14.27 9.79 12.29
C SER A 602 -12.83 10.28 12.27
N ALA A 603 -12.10 9.92 13.33
CA ALA A 603 -10.66 10.07 13.43
C ALA A 603 -9.99 8.71 13.19
N VAL A 604 -9.24 8.61 12.09
CA VAL A 604 -8.53 7.42 11.67
C VAL A 604 -7.03 7.61 11.91
N TRP A 605 -6.45 6.67 12.65
CA TRP A 605 -5.01 6.64 12.91
C TRP A 605 -4.37 5.68 11.91
N ALA A 606 -3.58 6.24 10.99
CA ALA A 606 -3.01 5.49 9.89
C ALA A 606 -1.55 5.10 10.15
N SER A 607 -1.06 4.10 9.42
CA SER A 607 0.35 3.73 9.37
C SER A 607 1.18 4.75 8.59
N ASN A 608 2.50 4.60 8.61
CA ASN A 608 3.37 5.35 7.70
C ASN A 608 4.31 4.42 6.91
N PRO A 609 4.15 4.29 5.58
CA PRO A 609 3.13 4.95 4.75
C PRO A 609 1.71 4.43 5.01
N SER A 610 0.70 5.12 4.48
CA SER A 610 -0.68 4.62 4.37
C SER A 610 -1.25 4.98 2.99
N ARG A 611 -2.35 4.33 2.60
CA ARG A 611 -3.04 4.64 1.34
C ARG A 611 -4.49 5.03 1.62
N LEU A 612 -4.96 6.09 0.98
CA LEU A 612 -6.36 6.47 0.96
C LEU A 612 -6.93 6.06 -0.38
N SER A 613 -7.95 5.22 -0.35
CA SER A 613 -8.77 4.85 -1.50
C SER A 613 -10.08 5.62 -1.41
N LEU A 614 -10.40 6.36 -2.46
CA LEU A 614 -11.71 7.03 -2.59
C LEU A 614 -12.39 6.51 -3.87
N PHE A 615 -13.62 6.05 -3.72
CA PHE A 615 -14.35 5.34 -4.79
C PHE A 615 -13.57 4.11 -5.29
N GLY A 616 -13.08 3.28 -4.35
CA GLY A 616 -12.36 2.04 -4.64
C GLY A 616 -11.06 2.30 -5.43
N PRO A 617 -10.85 1.69 -6.61
CA PRO A 617 -9.58 1.79 -7.34
C PRO A 617 -9.38 3.12 -8.12
N ASN A 618 -10.40 3.99 -8.18
CA ASN A 618 -10.38 5.22 -8.98
C ASN A 618 -9.32 6.21 -8.49
N HIS A 619 -9.41 6.60 -7.21
CA HIS A 619 -8.48 7.53 -6.59
C HIS A 619 -7.67 6.81 -5.52
N GLU A 620 -6.35 6.82 -5.69
CA GLU A 620 -5.40 6.25 -4.75
C GLU A 620 -4.40 7.34 -4.34
N ILE A 621 -4.49 7.75 -3.09
CA ILE A 621 -3.61 8.76 -2.51
C ILE A 621 -2.67 8.06 -1.54
N VAL A 622 -1.37 8.08 -1.82
CA VAL A 622 -0.35 7.54 -0.92
C VAL A 622 0.08 8.65 0.04
N LEU A 623 0.00 8.40 1.35
CA LEU A 623 0.50 9.28 2.39
C LEU A 623 1.83 8.75 2.90
N PHE A 624 2.88 9.56 2.80
CA PHE A 624 4.20 9.18 3.28
C PHE A 624 4.90 10.38 3.91
N ARG A 625 5.30 10.23 5.18
CA ARG A 625 6.07 11.23 5.92
C ARG A 625 7.49 10.70 6.15
N ASP A 626 8.48 11.28 5.49
CA ASP A 626 9.92 10.99 5.67
C ASP A 626 10.76 12.16 5.14
N ASP A 627 11.91 12.42 5.75
CA ASP A 627 12.86 13.45 5.31
C ASP A 627 13.76 12.90 4.20
N ILE A 628 13.11 12.51 3.10
CA ILE A 628 13.74 11.80 2.00
C ILE A 628 14.71 12.67 1.22
N SER A 629 14.44 13.96 1.03
CA SER A 629 15.34 14.85 0.27
C SER A 629 16.66 15.07 1.00
N ALA A 630 16.65 15.29 2.33
CA ALA A 630 17.88 15.32 3.12
C ALA A 630 18.66 14.00 3.05
N ARG A 631 17.96 12.86 3.03
CA ARG A 631 18.59 11.54 2.90
C ARG A 631 19.22 11.32 1.51
N LEU A 632 18.54 11.74 0.45
CA LEU A 632 19.08 11.73 -0.91
C LEU A 632 20.31 12.63 -1.01
N ARG A 633 20.25 13.86 -0.46
CA ARG A 633 21.39 14.80 -0.36
C ARG A 633 22.64 14.17 0.22
N ARG A 634 22.50 13.48 1.36
CA ARG A 634 23.64 12.84 2.05
C ARG A 634 24.19 11.60 1.36
N THR A 635 23.37 10.88 0.60
CA THR A 635 23.74 9.55 0.04
C THR A 635 23.98 9.54 -1.46
N SER A 636 23.82 10.69 -2.12
CA SER A 636 23.97 10.80 -3.56
C SER A 636 25.40 10.55 -4.06
N VAL A 637 25.50 9.86 -5.19
CA VAL A 637 26.74 9.70 -5.95
C VAL A 637 26.95 10.96 -6.79
N ARG A 638 28.15 11.56 -6.69
CA ARG A 638 28.50 12.74 -7.49
C ARG A 638 28.82 12.32 -8.92
N LEU A 639 28.06 12.83 -9.88
CA LEU A 639 28.30 12.69 -11.32
C LEU A 639 28.97 13.94 -11.87
N ARG A 640 29.64 13.84 -13.04
CA ARG A 640 30.12 15.04 -13.73
C ARG A 640 28.93 15.85 -14.21
N LYS A 641 28.87 17.12 -13.79
CA LYS A 641 27.98 18.11 -14.41
C LYS A 641 28.62 18.54 -15.73
N LYS A 642 27.82 18.62 -16.80
CA LYS A 642 28.25 19.20 -18.08
C LYS A 642 28.68 20.65 -17.82
N ALA A 643 29.91 21.00 -18.17
CA ALA A 643 30.40 22.38 -18.08
C ALA A 643 29.61 23.23 -19.09
N GLY A 644 28.68 24.04 -18.60
CA GLY A 644 27.75 24.82 -19.44
C GLY A 644 26.70 25.60 -18.66
N ALA A 645 26.41 25.24 -17.41
CA ALA A 645 25.67 26.11 -16.49
C ALA A 645 26.68 26.86 -15.59
N ALA A 646 26.99 28.09 -15.95
CA ALA A 646 27.77 28.99 -15.10
C ALA A 646 26.95 29.29 -13.83
N ALA A 647 27.35 28.73 -12.69
CA ALA A 647 27.04 29.30 -11.40
C ALA A 647 28.13 30.35 -11.08
N PRO A 648 27.79 31.53 -10.55
CA PRO A 648 28.81 32.49 -10.13
C PRO A 648 29.59 31.89 -8.96
N ALA A 649 30.91 31.83 -9.12
CA ALA A 649 31.83 31.36 -8.09
C ALA A 649 31.75 32.27 -6.86
N THR A 650 31.18 31.79 -5.77
CA THR A 650 31.46 32.33 -4.44
C THR A 650 32.79 31.73 -4.01
N GLN A 651 33.85 32.53 -4.12
CA GLN A 651 35.14 32.23 -3.52
C GLN A 651 34.96 32.16 -2.00
N THR A 652 35.09 30.97 -1.43
CA THR A 652 35.48 30.80 -0.03
C THR A 652 36.74 29.96 -0.07
N ALA A 653 37.86 30.66 -0.04
CA ALA A 653 39.16 30.09 0.26
C ALA A 653 39.21 29.93 1.78
N ASP A 654 39.44 28.70 2.26
CA ASP A 654 39.96 28.44 3.59
C ASP A 654 41.10 27.43 3.45
N THR A 655 42.30 27.97 3.26
CA THR A 655 43.57 27.33 3.56
C THR A 655 43.94 27.69 5.01
N MET A 656 44.08 26.69 5.87
CA MET A 656 44.76 26.85 7.16
C MET A 656 46.26 26.81 6.91
N ASP A 657 46.98 27.86 7.33
CA ASP A 657 48.36 27.76 7.80
C ASP A 657 48.68 28.92 8.77
N VAL A 658 49.68 28.69 9.60
CA VAL A 658 49.89 29.18 10.96
C VAL A 658 50.95 30.31 11.03
N ASP A 659 50.78 31.22 12.01
CA ASP A 659 51.72 32.19 12.64
C ASP A 659 52.44 33.29 11.82
N ASN A 660 52.33 34.57 12.24
CA ASN A 660 53.32 35.28 13.09
C ASN A 660 53.11 36.83 13.11
N ASP A 661 53.48 37.45 14.24
CA ASP A 661 53.33 38.86 14.67
C ASP A 661 54.02 39.95 13.82
N HIS A 662 53.45 41.18 13.76
CA HIS A 662 54.05 42.50 14.14
C HIS A 662 53.20 43.73 13.69
N ASP A 663 52.45 44.35 14.60
CA ASP A 663 52.46 45.77 15.08
C ASP A 663 52.59 47.01 14.10
N PRO A 664 52.30 48.27 14.54
CA PRO A 664 51.09 49.04 14.13
C PRO A 664 51.35 50.49 13.61
N ALA A 665 50.35 51.17 13.00
CA ALA A 665 50.26 52.65 12.95
C ALA A 665 48.89 53.19 12.46
N SER A 666 48.32 54.08 13.26
CA SER A 666 47.02 54.82 13.25
C SER A 666 46.90 55.93 12.16
N PRO A 667 45.87 56.83 12.10
CA PRO A 667 44.56 56.95 12.80
C PRO A 667 43.32 57.34 11.89
N PRO A 668 42.08 57.43 12.45
CA PRO A 668 40.81 57.80 11.76
C PRO A 668 40.44 59.30 11.98
N PRO A 669 39.44 59.96 11.33
CA PRO A 669 37.98 59.84 11.67
C PRO A 669 36.92 60.24 10.56
N GLN A 670 35.67 59.75 10.58
CA GLN A 670 34.40 60.43 11.01
C GLN A 670 33.30 60.49 9.90
N PRO A 671 32.00 60.81 10.18
CA PRO A 671 30.86 59.92 9.87
C PRO A 671 29.72 60.59 9.04
N ALA A 672 28.58 59.87 8.94
CA ALA A 672 27.23 60.27 8.42
C ALA A 672 26.95 59.77 6.97
N GLN A 673 25.79 59.21 6.60
CA GLN A 673 24.38 59.34 7.07
C GLN A 673 23.56 58.05 6.76
N GLU A 674 22.61 57.72 7.66
CA GLU A 674 21.37 56.94 7.43
C GLU A 674 20.48 57.69 6.39
N GLU A 675 19.65 57.15 5.48
CA GLU A 675 18.76 55.98 5.32
C GLU A 675 18.20 56.06 3.84
N PRO A 676 17.22 55.26 3.32
CA PRO A 676 16.90 53.83 3.42
C PRO A 676 16.66 53.16 2.01
N ALA A 677 16.26 51.88 2.01
CA ALA A 677 15.63 51.09 0.90
C ALA A 677 16.59 50.47 -0.15
N VAL A 678 16.47 49.24 -0.67
CA VAL A 678 15.35 48.32 -0.89
C VAL A 678 15.85 46.87 -0.84
N THR A 679 15.11 46.03 -0.14
CA THR A 679 15.21 44.57 -0.10
C THR A 679 15.07 43.95 -1.50
N THR A 680 16.07 43.21 -1.98
CA THR A 680 15.96 42.34 -3.17
C THR A 680 16.12 40.87 -2.76
N THR A 681 14.99 40.24 -2.43
CA THR A 681 14.87 38.77 -2.25
C THR A 681 13.94 38.21 -3.33
N THR A 682 14.44 37.93 -4.54
CA THR A 682 13.67 37.27 -5.61
C THR A 682 14.56 36.50 -6.62
N THR A 683 15.39 35.55 -6.17
CA THR A 683 16.15 34.65 -7.09
C THR A 683 16.14 33.15 -6.74
N SER A 684 15.50 32.70 -5.66
CA SER A 684 15.55 31.28 -5.22
C SER A 684 14.46 30.36 -5.83
N LEU A 685 13.35 30.91 -6.34
CA LEU A 685 12.20 30.13 -6.82
C LEU A 685 12.52 29.09 -7.93
N PRO A 686 13.40 29.36 -8.92
CA PRO A 686 13.71 28.38 -9.97
C PRO A 686 14.51 27.16 -9.48
N GLN A 687 15.33 27.34 -8.44
CA GLN A 687 16.15 26.25 -7.88
C GLN A 687 15.30 25.30 -7.03
N ASP A 688 14.33 25.84 -6.30
CA ASP A 688 13.41 25.07 -5.48
C ASP A 688 12.51 24.17 -6.34
N ALA A 689 11.97 24.71 -7.45
CA ALA A 689 11.18 23.96 -8.42
C ALA A 689 11.97 22.83 -9.08
N HIS A 690 13.20 23.10 -9.55
CA HIS A 690 14.08 22.08 -10.13
C HIS A 690 14.42 20.98 -9.11
N SER A 691 14.66 21.36 -7.85
CA SER A 691 14.93 20.39 -6.78
C SER A 691 13.74 19.49 -6.48
N ALA A 692 12.52 20.04 -6.55
CA ALA A 692 11.27 19.32 -6.39
C ALA A 692 11.02 18.34 -7.54
N GLU A 693 11.17 18.79 -8.79
CA GLU A 693 11.06 17.92 -9.97
C GLU A 693 12.07 16.77 -9.92
N LYS A 694 13.31 17.09 -9.53
CA LYS A 694 14.38 16.10 -9.36
C LYS A 694 14.03 15.05 -8.30
N LEU A 695 13.41 15.47 -7.19
CA LEU A 695 12.94 14.59 -6.12
C LEU A 695 11.78 13.69 -6.58
N VAL A 696 10.76 14.30 -7.18
CA VAL A 696 9.55 13.62 -7.68
C VAL A 696 9.93 12.54 -8.68
N LYS A 697 10.74 12.92 -9.68
CA LYS A 697 11.22 11.99 -10.69
C LYS A 697 11.97 10.82 -10.06
N THR A 698 12.89 11.11 -9.15
CA THR A 698 13.69 10.07 -8.46
C THR A 698 12.80 9.03 -7.77
N ILE A 699 11.75 9.44 -7.06
CA ILE A 699 10.91 8.53 -6.29
C ILE A 699 9.99 7.71 -7.21
N LEU A 700 9.37 8.36 -8.19
CA LEU A 700 8.41 7.72 -9.10
C LEU A 700 9.08 6.79 -10.10
N ASP A 701 10.24 7.17 -10.66
CA ASP A 701 11.03 6.29 -11.53
C ASP A 701 11.53 5.07 -10.76
N GLN A 702 11.97 5.22 -9.50
CA GLN A 702 12.31 4.05 -8.68
C GLN A 702 11.10 3.18 -8.32
N GLY A 703 9.88 3.70 -8.40
CA GLY A 703 8.65 2.97 -8.07
C GLY A 703 8.60 2.45 -6.62
N HIS A 704 9.33 3.09 -5.71
CA HIS A 704 9.46 2.64 -4.32
C HIS A 704 9.72 3.83 -3.39
N LEU A 705 8.99 3.90 -2.28
CA LEU A 705 9.07 5.01 -1.31
C LEU A 705 10.40 5.07 -0.56
N SER A 706 11.13 3.96 -0.44
CA SER A 706 12.42 3.90 0.27
C SER A 706 13.53 3.30 -0.59
N PRO A 707 14.00 3.99 -1.64
CA PRO A 707 14.95 3.43 -2.60
C PRO A 707 16.40 3.46 -2.08
N PHE A 708 16.60 3.11 -0.81
CA PHE A 708 17.89 3.15 -0.11
C PHE A 708 18.34 1.75 0.29
N ARG A 709 19.61 1.64 0.71
CA ARG A 709 20.09 0.44 1.40
C ARG A 709 19.49 0.34 2.79
N THR A 710 19.29 -0.90 3.26
CA THR A 710 18.73 -1.20 4.59
C THR A 710 19.53 -0.59 5.74
N SER A 711 20.83 -0.32 5.55
CA SER A 711 21.67 0.38 6.53
C SER A 711 21.34 1.87 6.68
N VAL A 712 20.76 2.50 5.65
CA VAL A 712 20.40 3.93 5.64
C VAL A 712 18.93 4.11 6.01
N ARG A 713 18.05 3.22 5.54
CA ARG A 713 16.64 3.18 5.90
C ARG A 713 16.21 1.71 6.03
N PRO A 714 16.08 1.20 7.26
CA PRO A 714 15.63 -0.17 7.47
C PRO A 714 14.20 -0.38 6.97
N VAL A 715 13.90 -1.58 6.49
CA VAL A 715 12.57 -1.95 5.98
C VAL A 715 12.23 -3.34 6.53
N HIS A 716 10.99 -3.51 7.02
CA HIS A 716 10.45 -4.81 7.38
C HIS A 716 10.21 -5.65 6.12
N TRP A 717 10.89 -6.79 6.00
CA TRP A 717 10.97 -7.55 4.73
C TRP A 717 9.61 -8.02 4.23
N ASP A 718 8.76 -8.56 5.11
CA ASP A 718 7.42 -9.05 4.74
C ASP A 718 6.45 -7.94 4.33
N PHE A 719 6.70 -6.71 4.79
CA PHE A 719 5.87 -5.53 4.53
C PHE A 719 6.51 -4.58 3.49
N ALA A 720 7.59 -5.01 2.84
CA ALA A 720 8.26 -4.20 1.82
C ALA A 720 7.36 -3.92 0.61
N SER A 721 6.36 -4.78 0.35
CA SER A 721 5.39 -4.58 -0.73
C SER A 721 4.55 -3.32 -0.56
N ALA A 722 4.26 -2.91 0.69
CA ALA A 722 3.46 -1.72 0.96
C ALA A 722 4.15 -0.42 0.50
N LEU A 723 5.49 -0.44 0.41
CA LEU A 723 6.33 0.67 -0.03
C LEU A 723 6.44 0.78 -1.56
N HIS A 724 5.91 -0.18 -2.32
CA HIS A 724 5.91 -0.11 -3.80
C HIS A 724 4.90 0.91 -4.31
N LEU A 725 5.35 1.75 -5.24
CA LEU A 725 4.50 2.67 -6.02
C LEU A 725 4.17 2.03 -7.38
N TYR A 726 3.64 0.81 -7.33
CA TYR A 726 3.20 0.07 -8.51
C TYR A 726 1.83 -0.58 -8.24
N PRO A 727 0.79 -0.24 -9.00
CA PRO A 727 0.72 0.81 -10.03
C PRO A 727 1.04 2.20 -9.45
N LEU A 728 1.37 3.17 -10.33
CA LEU A 728 1.54 4.56 -9.88
C LEU A 728 0.23 5.07 -9.25
N PRO A 729 0.25 5.75 -8.09
CA PRO A 729 -0.95 6.32 -7.47
C PRO A 729 -1.49 7.52 -8.26
N THR A 730 -2.72 7.96 -7.95
CA THR A 730 -3.26 9.21 -8.53
C THR A 730 -2.62 10.43 -7.88
N ALA A 731 -2.36 10.36 -6.58
CA ALA A 731 -1.58 11.36 -5.87
C ALA A 731 -0.62 10.75 -4.84
N LEU A 732 0.52 11.40 -4.65
CA LEU A 732 1.50 11.09 -3.63
C LEU A 732 1.68 12.32 -2.74
N VAL A 733 1.25 12.19 -1.48
CA VAL A 733 1.50 13.16 -0.44
C VAL A 733 2.82 12.78 0.23
N LEU A 734 3.89 13.47 -0.17
CA LEU A 734 5.22 13.31 0.39
C LEU A 734 5.49 14.45 1.37
N VAL A 735 5.31 14.20 2.66
CA VAL A 735 5.60 15.20 3.69
C VAL A 735 7.09 15.13 4.04
N ASP A 736 7.82 16.14 3.60
CA ASP A 736 9.27 16.26 3.81
C ASP A 736 9.58 17.66 4.34
N ALA A 737 10.08 17.74 5.57
CA ALA A 737 10.44 19.00 6.23
C ALA A 737 11.70 19.63 5.62
N SER A 738 12.53 18.82 4.95
CA SER A 738 13.82 19.21 4.40
C SER A 738 13.79 19.66 2.93
N ALA A 739 12.61 19.57 2.30
CA ALA A 739 12.33 20.11 0.98
C ALA A 739 11.41 21.34 1.08
N PRO A 740 11.54 22.33 0.18
CA PRO A 740 10.54 23.39 0.07
C PRO A 740 9.17 22.79 -0.28
N PRO A 741 8.06 23.49 0.00
CA PRO A 741 6.75 23.02 -0.42
C PRO A 741 6.63 23.04 -1.95
N PHE A 742 5.96 22.05 -2.53
CA PHE A 742 5.73 21.99 -3.97
C PHE A 742 4.48 21.18 -4.30
N CYS A 743 3.96 21.39 -5.51
CA CYS A 743 2.90 20.60 -6.13
C CYS A 743 3.29 20.40 -7.60
N VAL A 744 3.59 19.17 -8.00
CA VAL A 744 4.09 18.83 -9.34
C VAL A 744 3.35 17.60 -9.84
N ALA A 745 3.02 17.55 -11.13
CA ALA A 745 2.50 16.35 -11.78
C ALA A 745 3.62 15.67 -12.57
N TYR A 746 3.75 14.35 -12.45
CA TYR A 746 4.69 13.56 -13.23
C TYR A 746 4.02 12.25 -13.67
N GLU A 747 4.00 12.00 -14.99
CA GLU A 747 3.42 10.79 -15.60
C GLU A 747 1.98 10.46 -15.14
N GLY A 748 1.19 11.49 -14.84
CA GLY A 748 -0.20 11.39 -14.38
C GLY A 748 -0.38 11.21 -12.87
N CYS A 749 0.70 11.18 -12.09
CA CYS A 749 0.66 11.19 -10.62
C CYS A 749 0.90 12.61 -10.10
N HIS A 750 0.01 13.10 -9.22
CA HIS A 750 0.15 14.39 -8.56
C HIS A 750 0.97 14.25 -7.27
N VAL A 751 2.20 14.77 -7.24
CA VAL A 751 3.05 14.75 -6.05
C VAL A 751 3.02 16.09 -5.34
N MET A 752 2.80 16.07 -4.04
CA MET A 752 2.68 17.27 -3.23
C MET A 752 3.46 17.14 -1.93
N ASN A 753 4.14 18.22 -1.55
CA ASN A 753 4.80 18.37 -0.26
C ASN A 753 4.31 19.65 0.41
N PRO A 754 3.55 19.57 1.52
CA PRO A 754 3.11 20.76 2.27
C PRO A 754 4.26 21.46 2.99
N GLY A 755 5.39 20.76 3.22
CA GLY A 755 6.45 21.23 4.10
C GLY A 755 5.98 21.34 5.54
N THR A 756 6.58 22.25 6.30
CA THR A 756 6.21 22.54 7.69
C THR A 756 5.00 23.48 7.78
N VAL A 757 4.05 23.19 8.68
CA VAL A 757 2.89 24.07 8.93
C VAL A 757 3.34 25.50 9.24
N LEU A 758 4.37 25.65 10.07
CA LEU A 758 4.96 26.94 10.37
C LEU A 758 6.03 27.26 9.34
N VAL A 759 5.91 28.43 8.71
CA VAL A 759 6.88 28.86 7.69
C VAL A 759 8.16 29.35 8.38
N PRO A 760 9.33 28.73 8.14
CA PRO A 760 10.58 29.20 8.72
C PRO A 760 10.89 30.62 8.24
N GLY A 761 11.21 31.51 9.18
CA GLY A 761 11.53 32.92 8.90
C GLY A 761 10.34 33.88 8.82
N ARG A 762 9.08 33.40 8.77
CA ARG A 762 7.89 34.26 8.83
C ARG A 762 7.11 33.99 10.12
N LYS A 763 6.95 35.01 10.97
CA LYS A 763 6.16 34.90 12.21
C LYS A 763 4.67 34.94 11.88
N GLY A 764 3.89 34.00 12.42
CA GLY A 764 2.42 34.00 12.32
C GLY A 764 1.86 33.58 10.96
N VAL A 765 2.62 32.84 10.14
CA VAL A 765 2.13 32.31 8.86
C VAL A 765 2.04 30.79 8.92
N GLY A 766 0.83 30.27 8.71
CA GLY A 766 0.52 28.85 8.61
C GLY A 766 0.39 28.44 7.13
N ARG A 767 0.93 27.29 6.76
CA ARG A 767 0.92 26.76 5.38
C ARG A 767 0.33 25.35 5.33
N TRP A 768 -0.42 25.06 4.29
CA TRP A 768 -0.99 23.74 4.01
C TRP A 768 -1.25 23.55 2.52
N ILE A 769 -1.64 22.34 2.11
CA ILE A 769 -2.03 22.04 0.73
C ILE A 769 -3.51 21.66 0.67
N GLU A 770 -4.18 22.19 -0.32
CA GLU A 770 -5.54 21.83 -0.71
C GLU A 770 -5.48 21.02 -2.01
N TYR A 771 -5.85 19.74 -1.95
CA TYR A 771 -5.89 18.85 -3.10
C TYR A 771 -7.34 18.59 -3.51
N GLU A 772 -7.72 19.06 -4.69
CA GLU A 772 -8.99 18.68 -5.31
C GLU A 772 -8.76 17.43 -6.16
N LEU A 773 -9.63 16.43 -6.02
CA LEU A 773 -9.49 15.12 -6.66
C LEU A 773 -9.31 15.27 -8.18
N GLY A 774 -8.24 14.68 -8.72
CA GLY A 774 -7.92 14.71 -10.15
C GLY A 774 -7.32 16.03 -10.67
N LYS A 775 -7.16 17.06 -9.82
CA LYS A 775 -6.48 18.32 -10.18
C LYS A 775 -5.12 18.43 -9.47
N LEU A 776 -4.29 19.38 -9.90
CA LEU A 776 -3.05 19.68 -9.20
C LEU A 776 -3.35 20.30 -7.83
N GLY A 777 -2.62 19.86 -6.79
CA GLY A 777 -2.72 20.45 -5.45
C GLY A 777 -2.35 21.94 -5.46
N ARG A 778 -3.00 22.72 -4.59
CA ARG A 778 -2.77 24.15 -4.42
C ARG A 778 -2.18 24.43 -3.04
N LEU A 779 -1.07 25.17 -3.03
CA LEU A 779 -0.48 25.64 -1.78
C LEU A 779 -1.30 26.82 -1.23
N ARG A 780 -1.63 26.77 0.06
CA ARG A 780 -2.37 27.81 0.77
C ARG A 780 -1.56 28.30 1.97
N GLU A 781 -1.69 29.59 2.26
CA GLU A 781 -1.08 30.23 3.43
C GLU A 781 -2.14 31.08 4.14
N CYS A 782 -2.06 31.13 5.47
CA CYS A 782 -2.90 31.99 6.31
C CYS A 782 -2.05 32.70 7.34
N THR A 783 -2.42 33.94 7.66
CA THR A 783 -1.90 34.66 8.83
C THR A 783 -2.77 34.36 10.05
N PHE A 784 -2.14 34.11 11.21
CA PHE A 784 -2.81 33.73 12.45
C PHE A 784 -2.30 34.48 13.68
#